data_AF-F0ZSQ2-F1
#
_entry.id   AF-F0ZSQ2-F1
#
_cell.length_a   1.000
_cell.length_b   1.000
_cell.length_c   1.000
_cell.angle_alpha   90.00
_cell.angle_beta   90.00
_cell.angle_gamma   90.00
#
_symmetry.space_group_name_H-M   'P 1'
#
loop_
_entity.id
_entity.type
_entity.pdbx_description
1 polymer ?
#
loop_
_entity_poly.entity_id
_entity_poly.type
_entity_poly.pdbx_seq_one_letter_code
_entity_poly.pdbx_strand_id
1 'polypeptide(L)'
;MGSLSYTLLLFFVFVIYSNNNILFSNGEVLNETEYNCAYNIINRYFPVHEDKLNYFKYDNVTGKYDFCTSLSYQKASFNCVYQQVTSIILKLSTVPDLPLTSSDFSCFSNIYSFSFEKLRFEDNFINNAFTTGRSISFSSLDSPTILNFGTGTFKNFNQFYIGALYPNISKTYSLSQVAQVNNFFIILQLDQREFGSSDIDFIEYTNDVSTDPKTKIFISPVSVLPDLSRFTLNSCTLYLYPNFQVDSFSKLSTYTNIKSLSITSYSSPLLAFPEFPSNNVFNSFSLGSKFLKPNSLISLASFQSASEISFSLVGRDFHIDQKVPFTDFPSRYSSFSFSNGNIKNIPPYDSFGSNITKIILADNLMTGGLPVYKKEYGLKTLSLIHNQLTGTIDKSYCMIENFFFMNNSFSGEVPSCFTCHSDILGDLSLMFNNFTNVSPKPPCTTIILNAETLGGGNYILYGEDIGFSASNFKVYSDGSSVAISKSISILPNNLIQFQTTLSNYTSFTINYINTVPPIYIDVVVNNQIAPEIENIINNDNEGSFTLQGRYFSNNRSALYVQIGGNDCNIQTSTFSQINCHVANYDGLSRNLTVFVKMVDQVSGIMLDPVSTNDHYASSIYIAKPDTDNKSIATIKGWFGDTHQGLSIAIGDKKCDPQENNSTTIICTFNYGGSGIVSLNITQNQKVWIGKDYYSYPLQTKPCPNGCSKNGVCSKGECQCYDGYFGFDCASKTTDDNELPKSNLTVGEDSGSISINNQKTNFDISIVRLLETDLIGNVVRNFSLKTNWDTEKNENQNTWKFSQVLFDNSSIVYYVEKSDSRKPMSFAGVDFTLEKDSVKTRVEITNYKYQSTLNTLQLILESSVSLLDNTNENNNECNDKSVNIDSNNTNFITIKKDGKKLYSRIIDHILSDDRPNFMNTKIIHQSSSSLTLSLNLPHCINCIIDPDFSVLLSSDYKSSCKSKSYILPVAIVVPVVGVALIVTTVLLIKHKQGSALLKMKLSSFFGRKY
;
A
#
# COMPACT_ATOMS: atom_id res chain seq x y z
N MET A 1 -33.68 13.90 16.16
CA MET A 1 -32.49 13.06 16.48
C MET A 1 -31.37 13.83 17.20
N GLY A 2 -31.15 15.13 16.96
CA GLY A 2 -30.09 15.92 17.66
C GLY A 2 -30.26 16.11 19.17
N SER A 3 -31.45 15.96 19.74
CA SER A 3 -31.70 16.10 21.19
C SER A 3 -31.34 14.86 22.01
N LEU A 4 -31.20 13.68 21.37
CA LEU A 4 -30.75 12.45 22.05
C LEU A 4 -29.24 12.44 22.33
N SER A 5 -28.45 13.13 21.50
CA SER A 5 -26.98 13.14 21.62
C SER A 5 -26.51 13.97 22.82
N TYR A 6 -27.15 15.12 23.09
CA TYR A 6 -26.81 15.98 24.24
C TYR A 6 -27.24 15.38 25.59
N THR A 7 -28.36 14.65 25.63
CA THR A 7 -28.81 13.94 26.83
C THR A 7 -27.89 12.77 27.15
N LEU A 8 -27.38 12.05 26.14
CA LEU A 8 -26.33 11.02 26.33
C LEU A 8 -24.97 11.62 26.78
N LEU A 9 -24.57 12.77 26.25
CA LEU A 9 -23.30 13.42 26.63
C LEU A 9 -23.34 13.95 28.08
N LEU A 10 -24.46 14.53 28.51
CA LEU A 10 -24.69 14.91 29.91
C LEU A 10 -24.71 13.69 30.83
N PHE A 11 -25.27 12.56 30.38
CA PHE A 11 -25.22 11.29 31.10
C PHE A 11 -23.76 10.78 31.27
N PHE A 12 -22.94 10.89 30.22
CA PHE A 12 -21.51 10.50 30.26
C PHE A 12 -20.65 11.43 31.13
N VAL A 13 -20.86 12.74 31.08
CA VAL A 13 -20.18 13.70 31.96
C VAL A 13 -20.56 13.47 33.43
N PHE A 14 -21.81 13.05 33.69
CA PHE A 14 -22.28 12.70 35.03
C PHE A 14 -21.59 11.43 35.59
N VAL A 15 -21.44 10.39 34.76
CA VAL A 15 -20.74 9.16 35.12
C VAL A 15 -19.25 9.41 35.38
N ILE A 16 -18.63 10.36 34.68
CA ILE A 16 -17.22 10.71 34.90
C ILE A 16 -17.03 11.55 36.18
N TYR A 17 -17.95 12.47 36.50
CA TYR A 17 -17.84 13.30 37.71
C TYR A 17 -18.19 12.53 38.99
N SER A 18 -19.08 11.53 38.95
CA SER A 18 -19.38 10.68 40.11
C SER A 18 -18.22 9.73 40.47
N ASN A 19 -17.30 9.46 39.53
CA ASN A 19 -16.25 8.47 39.69
C ASN A 19 -14.88 9.03 40.12
N ASN A 20 -14.70 10.36 40.15
CA ASN A 20 -13.36 10.96 40.32
C ASN A 20 -12.87 11.15 41.77
N ASN A 21 -13.45 10.47 42.76
CA ASN A 21 -12.90 10.43 44.13
C ASN A 21 -13.07 9.05 44.79
N ILE A 22 -12.76 7.97 44.08
CA ILE A 22 -12.77 6.62 44.65
C ILE A 22 -11.32 6.13 44.79
N LEU A 23 -10.76 6.28 46.00
CA LEU A 23 -9.55 5.56 46.40
C LEU A 23 -9.94 4.10 46.66
N PHE A 24 -9.53 3.19 45.78
CA PHE A 24 -9.72 1.76 45.99
C PHE A 24 -8.70 1.25 47.01
N SER A 25 -9.13 0.96 48.24
CA SER A 25 -8.36 0.13 49.16
C SER A 25 -8.73 -1.34 48.94
N ASN A 26 -7.79 -2.14 48.43
CA ASN A 26 -8.00 -3.58 48.29
C ASN A 26 -7.84 -4.27 49.66
N GLY A 27 -8.89 -4.93 50.14
CA GLY A 27 -8.80 -5.97 51.17
C GLY A 27 -8.98 -5.53 52.63
N GLU A 28 -9.75 -4.48 52.92
CA GLU A 28 -10.10 -4.13 54.30
C GLU A 28 -11.35 -4.88 54.79
N VAL A 29 -11.30 -5.41 56.01
CA VAL A 29 -12.46 -6.04 56.66
C VAL A 29 -13.36 -4.95 57.24
N LEU A 30 -14.63 -4.91 56.84
CA LEU A 30 -15.62 -3.99 57.42
C LEU A 30 -15.76 -4.20 58.93
N ASN A 31 -16.00 -3.11 59.65
CA ASN A 31 -16.45 -3.20 61.03
C ASN A 31 -17.76 -4.02 61.12
N GLU A 32 -17.98 -4.67 62.26
CA GLU A 32 -19.05 -5.66 62.41
C GLU A 32 -20.46 -5.08 62.21
N THR A 33 -20.67 -3.84 62.65
CA THR A 33 -21.95 -3.14 62.50
C THR A 33 -22.29 -2.86 61.04
N GLU A 34 -21.34 -2.31 60.28
CA GLU A 34 -21.52 -2.00 58.86
C GLU A 34 -21.54 -3.27 57.99
N TYR A 35 -20.78 -4.31 58.37
CA TYR A 35 -20.85 -5.63 57.73
C TYR A 35 -22.26 -6.22 57.82
N ASN A 36 -22.84 -6.27 59.03
CA ASN A 36 -24.19 -6.80 59.24
C ASN A 36 -25.23 -6.01 58.45
N CYS A 37 -25.01 -4.70 58.32
CA CYS A 37 -25.91 -3.84 57.58
C CYS A 37 -25.85 -4.05 56.06
N ALA A 38 -24.64 -4.11 55.49
CA ALA A 38 -24.46 -4.46 54.09
C ALA A 38 -25.08 -5.84 53.77
N TYR A 39 -24.83 -6.83 54.64
CA TYR A 39 -25.41 -8.18 54.52
C TYR A 39 -26.95 -8.17 54.56
N ASN A 40 -27.56 -7.38 55.46
CA ASN A 40 -29.01 -7.26 55.56
C ASN A 40 -29.64 -6.59 54.33
N ILE A 41 -29.02 -5.54 53.80
CA ILE A 41 -29.48 -4.86 52.57
C ILE A 41 -29.51 -5.85 51.40
N ILE A 42 -28.41 -6.58 51.20
CA ILE A 42 -28.31 -7.55 50.10
C ILE A 42 -29.36 -8.66 50.25
N ASN A 43 -29.50 -9.23 51.45
CA ASN A 43 -30.44 -10.35 51.64
C ASN A 43 -31.91 -9.94 51.54
N ARG A 44 -32.25 -8.74 52.02
CA ARG A 44 -33.63 -8.24 52.09
C ARG A 44 -34.16 -7.79 50.73
N TYR A 45 -33.36 -7.10 49.92
CA TYR A 45 -33.84 -6.38 48.74
C TYR A 45 -33.51 -7.02 47.40
N PHE A 46 -32.58 -7.98 47.34
CA PHE A 46 -32.27 -8.70 46.10
C PHE A 46 -33.23 -9.89 45.89
N PRO A 47 -33.70 -10.16 44.66
CA PRO A 47 -34.65 -11.26 44.37
C PRO A 47 -34.08 -12.64 44.71
N VAL A 48 -34.92 -13.57 45.18
CA VAL A 48 -34.52 -14.93 45.65
C VAL A 48 -34.00 -15.83 44.52
N HIS A 49 -34.31 -15.53 43.26
CA HIS A 49 -33.92 -16.33 42.09
C HIS A 49 -32.56 -15.93 41.46
N GLU A 50 -31.86 -14.96 42.04
CA GLU A 50 -30.47 -14.63 41.69
C GLU A 50 -29.57 -14.99 42.87
N ASP A 51 -28.39 -15.56 42.63
CA ASP A 51 -27.43 -15.88 43.70
C ASP A 51 -26.88 -14.59 44.34
N LYS A 52 -27.61 -14.08 45.33
CA LYS A 52 -27.48 -12.73 45.91
C LYS A 52 -26.06 -12.39 46.41
N LEU A 53 -25.29 -13.40 46.83
CA LEU A 53 -24.00 -13.25 47.48
C LEU A 53 -22.80 -13.76 46.64
N ASN A 54 -23.03 -14.43 45.50
CA ASN A 54 -21.96 -14.92 44.61
C ASN A 54 -21.14 -13.80 43.95
N TYR A 55 -21.66 -12.58 44.05
CA TYR A 55 -21.02 -11.36 43.60
C TYR A 55 -19.86 -10.91 44.52
N PHE A 56 -19.91 -11.29 45.80
CA PHE A 56 -18.91 -10.92 46.81
C PHE A 56 -18.00 -12.10 47.12
N LYS A 57 -16.71 -11.83 47.35
CA LYS A 57 -15.74 -12.87 47.66
C LYS A 57 -16.01 -13.42 49.06
N TYR A 58 -16.34 -14.70 49.17
CA TYR A 58 -16.48 -15.35 50.47
C TYR A 58 -15.11 -15.74 51.03
N ASP A 59 -14.82 -15.31 52.26
CA ASP A 59 -13.61 -15.70 52.97
C ASP A 59 -13.91 -16.93 53.87
N ASN A 60 -13.39 -18.08 53.45
CA ASN A 60 -13.52 -19.34 54.17
C ASN A 60 -12.85 -19.33 55.56
N VAL A 61 -11.94 -18.39 55.83
CA VAL A 61 -11.23 -18.28 57.11
C VAL A 61 -12.06 -17.49 58.12
N THR A 62 -12.64 -16.37 57.72
CA THR A 62 -13.44 -15.51 58.61
C THR A 62 -14.94 -15.86 58.61
N GLY A 63 -15.40 -16.66 57.65
CA GLY A 63 -16.83 -17.01 57.49
C GLY A 63 -17.68 -15.82 57.02
N LYS A 64 -17.05 -14.81 56.41
CA LYS A 64 -17.68 -13.54 56.03
C LYS A 64 -17.50 -13.25 54.53
N TYR A 65 -18.43 -12.49 53.96
CA TYR A 65 -18.33 -11.98 52.60
C TYR A 65 -17.55 -10.66 52.56
N ASP A 66 -16.58 -10.55 51.67
CA ASP A 66 -15.87 -9.30 51.43
C ASP A 66 -16.72 -8.37 50.56
N PHE A 67 -17.41 -7.44 51.21
CA PHE A 67 -18.22 -6.40 50.54
C PHE A 67 -17.38 -5.26 49.97
N CYS A 68 -16.10 -5.15 50.34
CA CYS A 68 -15.22 -4.04 49.95
C CYS A 68 -14.47 -4.29 48.64
N THR A 69 -14.48 -5.53 48.12
CA THR A 69 -13.88 -5.86 46.83
C THR A 69 -14.93 -5.97 45.74
N SER A 70 -14.83 -5.13 44.70
CA SER A 70 -15.71 -5.22 43.52
C SER A 70 -15.08 -6.09 42.42
N LEU A 71 -15.76 -7.16 42.03
CA LEU A 71 -15.60 -7.74 40.70
C LEU A 71 -16.44 -6.89 39.72
N SER A 72 -15.87 -6.58 38.56
CA SER A 72 -16.43 -5.67 37.54
C SER A 72 -17.95 -5.81 37.29
N TYR A 73 -18.66 -4.68 37.32
CA TYR A 73 -20.06 -4.47 36.86
C TYR A 73 -21.15 -5.29 37.57
N GLN A 74 -21.33 -5.09 38.88
CA GLN A 74 -22.33 -5.82 39.67
C GLN A 74 -23.48 -4.92 40.18
N LYS A 75 -24.61 -5.59 40.47
CA LYS A 75 -25.90 -5.01 40.90
C LYS A 75 -25.89 -4.38 42.30
N ALA A 76 -24.86 -4.63 43.11
CA ALA A 76 -24.59 -3.91 44.35
C ALA A 76 -23.09 -3.73 44.55
N SER A 77 -22.68 -2.60 45.13
CA SER A 77 -21.29 -2.32 45.47
C SER A 77 -21.21 -1.42 46.72
N PHE A 78 -20.30 -1.77 47.62
CA PHE A 78 -19.96 -1.00 48.82
C PHE A 78 -18.48 -0.62 48.71
N ASN A 79 -18.18 0.67 48.59
CA ASN A 79 -16.79 1.13 48.59
C ASN A 79 -16.38 1.44 50.02
N CYS A 80 -15.23 0.91 50.42
CA CYS A 80 -14.74 1.03 51.79
C CYS A 80 -13.46 1.86 51.85
N VAL A 81 -13.29 2.60 52.94
CA VAL A 81 -12.02 3.28 53.30
C VAL A 81 -11.87 3.18 54.81
N TYR A 82 -10.72 2.73 55.29
CA TYR A 82 -10.43 2.51 56.71
C TYR A 82 -11.51 1.67 57.44
N GLN A 83 -11.91 0.52 56.87
CA GLN A 83 -12.90 -0.42 57.42
C GLN A 83 -14.33 0.13 57.55
N GLN A 84 -14.63 1.26 56.89
CA GLN A 84 -15.94 1.88 56.85
C GLN A 84 -16.45 2.02 55.42
N VAL A 85 -17.75 1.84 55.21
CA VAL A 85 -18.42 2.09 53.94
C VAL A 85 -18.51 3.59 53.70
N THR A 86 -17.94 4.04 52.59
CA THR A 86 -17.90 5.43 52.15
C THR A 86 -18.81 5.71 50.95
N SER A 87 -19.17 4.68 50.18
CA SER A 87 -20.12 4.81 49.07
C SER A 87 -20.93 3.54 48.90
N ILE A 88 -22.21 3.70 48.56
CA ILE A 88 -23.13 2.59 48.26
C ILE A 88 -23.72 2.77 46.87
N ILE A 89 -23.65 1.71 46.07
CA ILE A 89 -24.31 1.62 44.76
C ILE A 89 -25.23 0.42 44.79
N LEU A 90 -26.54 0.63 44.59
CA LEU A 90 -27.54 -0.44 44.47
C LEU A 90 -28.28 -0.29 43.15
N LYS A 91 -28.22 -1.34 42.32
CA LYS A 91 -28.80 -1.40 40.98
C LYS A 91 -29.57 -2.70 40.79
N LEU A 92 -30.89 -2.66 40.91
CA LEU A 92 -31.71 -3.86 40.81
C LEU A 92 -32.23 -4.08 39.39
N SER A 93 -32.35 -5.36 38.98
CA SER A 93 -32.94 -5.74 37.68
C SER A 93 -34.43 -5.38 37.61
N THR A 94 -35.11 -5.55 38.75
CA THR A 94 -36.55 -5.40 38.96
C THR A 94 -36.79 -4.62 40.25
N VAL A 95 -37.80 -3.74 40.25
CA VAL A 95 -38.18 -2.98 41.44
C VAL A 95 -38.70 -3.92 42.53
N PRO A 96 -38.10 -3.94 43.73
CA PRO A 96 -38.54 -4.82 44.82
C PRO A 96 -39.88 -4.36 45.39
N ASP A 97 -40.67 -5.29 45.93
CA ASP A 97 -41.96 -4.97 46.57
C ASP A 97 -41.78 -4.15 47.85
N LEU A 98 -40.70 -4.42 48.60
CA LEU A 98 -40.37 -3.74 49.85
C LEU A 98 -39.56 -2.45 49.60
N PRO A 99 -39.94 -1.31 50.19
CA PRO A 99 -39.17 -0.08 50.11
C PRO A 99 -37.91 -0.12 50.99
N LEU A 100 -36.87 0.58 50.53
CA LEU A 100 -35.73 0.97 51.36
C LEU A 100 -36.18 2.01 52.38
N THR A 101 -35.77 1.80 53.63
CA THR A 101 -36.10 2.67 54.77
C THR A 101 -34.84 3.36 55.29
N SER A 102 -34.98 4.50 55.95
CA SER A 102 -33.85 5.19 56.59
C SER A 102 -33.13 4.32 57.62
N SER A 103 -33.85 3.40 58.27
CA SER A 103 -33.27 2.45 59.23
C SER A 103 -32.24 1.52 58.60
N ASP A 104 -32.41 1.17 57.31
CA ASP A 104 -31.48 0.29 56.59
C ASP A 104 -30.08 0.93 56.42
N PHE A 105 -29.96 2.25 56.60
CA PHE A 105 -28.71 2.98 56.45
C PHE A 105 -28.16 3.55 57.77
N SER A 106 -28.91 3.44 58.86
CA SER A 106 -28.57 4.04 60.18
C SER A 106 -27.27 3.51 60.81
N CYS A 107 -26.85 2.33 60.39
CA CYS A 107 -25.65 1.61 60.80
C CYS A 107 -24.34 2.15 60.18
N PHE A 108 -24.41 2.94 59.09
CA PHE A 108 -23.25 3.43 58.38
C PHE A 108 -22.85 4.81 58.88
N SER A 109 -21.59 4.95 59.25
CA SER A 109 -21.11 6.12 60.00
C SER A 109 -20.49 7.22 59.15
N ASN A 110 -20.02 6.90 57.92
CA ASN A 110 -19.14 7.77 57.15
C ASN A 110 -19.41 7.72 55.63
N ILE A 111 -20.68 7.70 55.22
CA ILE A 111 -21.04 7.64 53.79
C ILE A 111 -20.98 9.01 53.13
N TYR A 112 -20.25 9.09 52.02
CA TYR A 112 -20.13 10.28 51.18
C TYR A 112 -21.06 10.25 49.98
N SER A 113 -21.32 9.07 49.39
CA SER A 113 -22.14 8.94 48.18
C SER A 113 -23.09 7.75 48.15
N PHE A 114 -24.27 7.99 47.57
CA PHE A 114 -25.27 6.96 47.28
C PHE A 114 -25.67 6.99 45.81
N SER A 115 -25.81 5.80 45.21
CA SER A 115 -26.38 5.64 43.87
C SER A 115 -27.41 4.53 43.87
N PHE A 116 -28.65 4.86 43.52
CA PHE A 116 -29.77 3.92 43.48
C PHE A 116 -30.37 3.82 42.09
N GLU A 117 -30.59 2.59 41.62
CA GLU A 117 -31.23 2.31 40.35
C GLU A 117 -32.35 1.27 40.52
N LYS A 118 -33.56 1.59 40.01
CA LYS A 118 -34.75 0.72 40.06
C LYS A 118 -35.15 0.26 41.48
N LEU A 119 -35.32 1.19 42.41
CA LEU A 119 -35.61 0.94 43.83
C LEU A 119 -36.84 1.71 44.33
N ARG A 120 -37.55 1.16 45.33
CA ARG A 120 -38.61 1.86 46.09
C ARG A 120 -38.04 2.43 47.39
N PHE A 121 -38.58 3.56 47.84
CA PHE A 121 -38.16 4.25 49.06
C PHE A 121 -39.36 4.57 49.96
N GLU A 122 -39.13 4.68 51.26
CA GLU A 122 -40.12 5.25 52.19
C GLU A 122 -40.40 6.74 51.90
N ASP A 123 -41.55 7.24 52.36
CA ASP A 123 -41.82 8.67 52.35
C ASP A 123 -40.77 9.45 53.15
N ASN A 124 -40.33 10.61 52.64
CA ASN A 124 -39.30 11.45 53.25
C ASN A 124 -37.95 10.75 53.46
N PHE A 125 -37.69 9.65 52.76
CA PHE A 125 -36.44 8.88 52.87
C PHE A 125 -35.19 9.76 52.87
N ILE A 126 -35.13 10.79 52.01
CA ILE A 126 -33.96 11.66 51.92
C ILE A 126 -33.70 12.45 53.21
N ASN A 127 -34.76 12.97 53.84
CA ASN A 127 -34.64 13.75 55.06
C ASN A 127 -34.38 12.86 56.29
N ASN A 128 -34.85 11.60 56.25
CA ASN A 128 -34.73 10.66 57.35
C ASN A 128 -33.42 9.87 57.32
N ALA A 129 -32.98 9.44 56.13
CA ALA A 129 -31.83 8.56 55.95
C ALA A 129 -30.50 9.29 55.97
N PHE A 130 -30.47 10.59 55.64
CA PHE A 130 -29.22 11.29 55.37
C PHE A 130 -29.08 12.55 56.22
N THR A 131 -28.22 12.46 57.23
CA THR A 131 -27.83 13.62 58.07
C THR A 131 -26.51 14.25 57.63
N THR A 132 -25.65 13.50 56.90
CA THR A 132 -24.28 13.91 56.53
C THR A 132 -23.80 13.28 55.20
N GLY A 133 -24.58 13.36 54.12
CA GLY A 133 -24.13 12.90 52.78
C GLY A 133 -23.55 14.03 51.93
N ARG A 134 -22.49 13.77 51.13
CA ARG A 134 -21.93 14.75 50.17
C ARG A 134 -22.52 14.62 48.76
N SER A 135 -22.93 13.43 48.31
CA SER A 135 -23.50 13.21 46.97
C SER A 135 -24.62 12.15 46.99
N ILE A 136 -25.68 12.35 46.22
CA ILE A 136 -26.75 11.36 46.06
C ILE A 136 -27.27 11.32 44.62
N SER A 137 -27.48 10.12 44.08
CA SER A 137 -28.05 9.90 42.75
C SER A 137 -29.13 8.81 42.74
N PHE A 138 -30.25 9.12 42.08
CA PHE A 138 -31.31 8.17 41.74
C PHE A 138 -31.37 8.05 40.22
N SER A 139 -31.47 6.86 39.66
CA SER A 139 -31.55 6.62 38.22
C SER A 139 -32.58 5.54 37.88
N SER A 140 -33.12 5.58 36.66
CA SER A 140 -34.04 4.56 36.13
C SER A 140 -35.19 4.22 37.09
N LEU A 141 -35.81 5.24 37.67
CA LEU A 141 -37.00 5.07 38.50
C LEU A 141 -38.18 4.66 37.62
N ASP A 142 -38.63 3.41 37.74
CA ASP A 142 -39.88 2.91 37.12
C ASP A 142 -41.09 3.36 37.98
N SER A 143 -42.18 3.79 37.32
CA SER A 143 -43.40 4.38 37.92
C SER A 143 -44.07 3.52 39.02
N PRO A 144 -44.82 4.08 40.01
CA PRO A 144 -44.70 5.38 40.66
C PRO A 144 -43.91 5.17 41.95
N THR A 145 -42.59 5.12 41.85
CA THR A 145 -41.73 5.29 43.03
C THR A 145 -41.76 6.77 43.39
N ILE A 146 -42.81 7.18 44.10
CA ILE A 146 -42.97 8.55 44.59
C ILE A 146 -41.81 8.81 45.54
N LEU A 147 -40.71 9.39 45.04
CA LEU A 147 -39.77 10.09 45.90
C LEU A 147 -40.52 11.28 46.48
N ASN A 148 -41.21 11.05 47.59
CA ASN A 148 -41.84 12.09 48.36
C ASN A 148 -40.76 12.78 49.17
N PHE A 149 -40.29 13.92 48.66
CA PHE A 149 -39.25 14.72 49.32
C PHE A 149 -39.71 15.40 50.62
N GLY A 150 -41.00 15.31 50.97
CA GLY A 150 -41.57 15.97 52.13
C GLY A 150 -41.45 17.49 52.06
N THR A 151 -41.49 18.14 53.22
CA THR A 151 -41.29 19.59 53.39
C THR A 151 -39.92 19.94 53.99
N GLY A 152 -39.09 18.95 54.31
CA GLY A 152 -37.78 19.17 54.92
C GLY A 152 -36.74 19.70 53.94
N THR A 153 -35.78 20.48 54.44
CA THR A 153 -34.62 20.97 53.69
C THR A 153 -33.58 19.87 53.50
N PHE A 154 -33.11 19.66 52.26
CA PHE A 154 -31.99 18.77 51.98
C PHE A 154 -30.72 19.38 52.56
N LYS A 155 -30.15 18.76 53.60
CA LYS A 155 -29.02 19.33 54.34
C LYS A 155 -27.68 18.99 53.68
N ASN A 156 -26.94 20.01 53.25
CA ASN A 156 -25.49 20.00 52.97
C ASN A 156 -24.97 19.01 51.91
N PHE A 157 -25.75 18.69 50.88
CA PHE A 157 -25.24 17.90 49.75
C PHE A 157 -24.40 18.77 48.80
N ASN A 158 -23.24 18.27 48.36
CA ASN A 158 -22.52 18.85 47.23
C ASN A 158 -23.23 18.55 45.90
N GLN A 159 -23.83 17.38 45.77
CA GLN A 159 -24.51 16.95 44.53
C GLN A 159 -25.77 16.14 44.83
N PHE A 160 -26.83 16.44 44.08
CA PHE A 160 -28.12 15.76 44.17
C PHE A 160 -28.67 15.51 42.76
N TYR A 161 -28.88 14.26 42.39
CA TYR A 161 -29.29 13.87 41.04
C TYR A 161 -30.48 12.93 41.03
N ILE A 162 -31.45 13.19 40.15
CA ILE A 162 -32.55 12.29 39.84
C ILE A 162 -32.65 12.10 38.33
N GLY A 163 -32.62 10.85 37.91
CA GLY A 163 -32.93 10.36 36.57
C GLY A 163 -34.15 9.45 36.62
N ALA A 164 -35.25 9.81 35.97
CA ALA A 164 -36.47 8.97 35.92
C ALA A 164 -36.99 8.77 34.49
N LEU A 165 -37.63 7.62 34.24
CA LEU A 165 -38.16 7.22 32.92
C LEU A 165 -39.62 7.63 32.70
N TYR A 166 -40.37 7.93 33.77
CA TYR A 166 -41.78 8.33 33.69
C TYR A 166 -42.09 9.42 34.74
N PRO A 167 -42.82 10.49 34.37
CA PRO A 167 -42.86 11.73 35.13
C PRO A 167 -44.01 11.82 36.15
N ASN A 168 -44.53 10.73 36.73
CA ASN A 168 -45.59 10.82 37.77
C ASN A 168 -45.01 11.40 39.09
N ILE A 169 -44.61 12.66 39.03
CA ILE A 169 -43.98 13.48 40.05
C ILE A 169 -44.75 14.81 40.07
N SER A 170 -46.08 14.77 40.28
CA SER A 170 -46.85 16.00 40.47
C SER A 170 -46.65 16.49 41.89
N LYS A 171 -45.67 17.37 42.08
CA LYS A 171 -45.44 18.07 43.35
C LYS A 171 -44.85 19.46 43.12
N THR A 172 -45.43 20.42 43.82
CA THR A 172 -44.81 21.71 44.08
C THR A 172 -43.68 21.50 45.09
N TYR A 173 -42.47 21.90 44.73
CA TYR A 173 -41.30 21.94 45.59
C TYR A 173 -41.03 23.35 46.07
N SER A 174 -40.47 23.46 47.27
CA SER A 174 -39.99 24.73 47.80
C SER A 174 -38.51 24.90 47.46
N LEU A 175 -38.10 26.08 46.97
CA LEU A 175 -36.68 26.34 46.67
C LEU A 175 -35.82 26.27 47.93
N SER A 176 -36.39 26.50 49.12
CA SER A 176 -35.72 26.30 50.39
C SER A 176 -35.24 24.85 50.59
N GLN A 177 -35.89 23.88 49.95
CA GLN A 177 -35.52 22.46 50.05
C GLN A 177 -34.19 22.17 49.39
N VAL A 178 -33.90 22.85 48.30
CA VAL A 178 -32.69 22.66 47.49
C VAL A 178 -31.62 23.70 47.79
N ALA A 179 -31.95 24.78 48.51
CA ALA A 179 -31.07 25.91 48.79
C ALA A 179 -29.70 25.53 49.40
N GLN A 180 -29.64 24.43 50.15
CA GLN A 180 -28.40 23.96 50.80
C GLN A 180 -27.68 22.85 50.02
N VAL A 181 -28.12 22.57 48.78
CA VAL A 181 -27.47 21.66 47.83
C VAL A 181 -26.64 22.46 46.85
N ASN A 182 -25.34 22.20 46.71
CA ASN A 182 -24.47 22.96 45.79
C ASN A 182 -24.85 22.74 44.31
N ASN A 183 -24.99 21.48 43.88
CA ASN A 183 -25.40 21.11 42.54
C ASN A 183 -26.66 20.24 42.54
N PHE A 184 -27.76 20.77 42.03
CA PHE A 184 -29.07 20.10 42.01
C PHE A 184 -29.50 19.76 40.58
N PHE A 185 -29.89 18.51 40.36
CA PHE A 185 -30.23 17.97 39.05
C PHE A 185 -31.47 17.08 39.12
N ILE A 186 -32.46 17.42 38.31
CA ILE A 186 -33.54 16.52 37.92
C ILE A 186 -33.52 16.44 36.40
N ILE A 187 -33.38 15.22 35.88
CA ILE A 187 -33.44 14.92 34.45
C ILE A 187 -34.46 13.80 34.29
N LEU A 188 -35.44 14.00 33.41
CA LEU A 188 -36.41 12.98 33.10
C LEU A 188 -36.18 12.54 31.66
N GLN A 189 -36.13 11.23 31.45
CA GLN A 189 -36.00 10.63 30.13
C GLN A 189 -37.40 10.40 29.59
N LEU A 190 -37.76 11.11 28.52
CA LEU A 190 -39.06 11.00 27.85
C LEU A 190 -38.97 9.98 26.69
N ASP A 191 -39.87 8.99 26.64
CA ASP A 191 -40.09 8.20 25.41
C ASP A 191 -40.94 9.04 24.44
N GLN A 192 -40.42 9.30 23.23
CA GLN A 192 -41.09 10.11 22.21
C GLN A 192 -42.39 9.49 21.67
N ARG A 193 -42.74 8.26 22.07
CA ARG A 193 -43.95 7.56 21.61
C ARG A 193 -45.22 7.91 22.40
N GLU A 194 -45.12 8.59 23.55
CA GLU A 194 -46.26 8.85 24.44
C GLU A 194 -46.61 10.35 24.59
N PHE A 195 -46.38 11.17 23.56
CA PHE A 195 -46.72 12.62 23.55
C PHE A 195 -48.24 12.94 23.60
N GLY A 196 -49.11 11.96 23.87
CA GLY A 196 -50.56 12.06 23.76
C GLY A 196 -51.36 12.10 25.07
N SER A 197 -50.75 11.88 26.24
CA SER A 197 -51.49 11.92 27.50
C SER A 197 -51.50 13.33 28.10
N SER A 198 -52.71 13.83 28.40
CA SER A 198 -52.96 15.07 29.16
C SER A 198 -52.50 15.00 30.61
N ASP A 199 -52.07 13.82 31.06
CA ASP A 199 -51.89 13.48 32.48
C ASP A 199 -50.41 13.47 32.88
N ILE A 200 -49.58 14.27 32.20
CA ILE A 200 -48.19 14.50 32.61
C ILE A 200 -48.19 15.50 33.76
N ASP A 201 -47.94 14.94 34.94
CA ASP A 201 -47.72 15.57 36.22
C ASP A 201 -46.67 16.71 36.20
N PHE A 202 -46.88 17.76 37.01
CA PHE A 202 -46.19 19.04 36.94
C PHE A 202 -45.10 19.18 38.02
N ILE A 203 -43.91 19.63 37.63
CA ILE A 203 -42.88 20.10 38.58
C ILE A 203 -42.94 21.63 38.62
N GLU A 204 -43.23 22.14 39.81
CA GLU A 204 -43.29 23.57 40.11
C GLU A 204 -42.41 23.90 41.31
N TYR A 205 -41.87 25.11 41.33
CA TYR A 205 -41.01 25.58 42.41
C TYR A 205 -41.56 26.89 43.00
N THR A 206 -41.86 26.88 44.30
CA THR A 206 -42.22 28.08 45.06
C THR A 206 -40.98 28.67 45.72
N ASN A 207 -40.78 29.97 45.56
CA ASN A 207 -39.68 30.67 46.22
C ASN A 207 -40.07 31.09 47.64
N ASP A 208 -39.67 30.28 48.60
CA ASP A 208 -39.83 30.50 50.04
C ASP A 208 -38.49 30.73 50.75
N VAL A 209 -37.43 31.02 49.98
CA VAL A 209 -36.06 31.12 50.50
C VAL A 209 -35.90 32.36 51.36
N SER A 210 -35.43 32.13 52.60
CA SER A 210 -35.15 33.14 53.61
C SER A 210 -33.68 33.19 54.03
N THR A 211 -32.84 32.29 53.51
CA THR A 211 -31.40 32.17 53.80
C THR A 211 -30.60 32.17 52.51
N ASP A 212 -29.34 32.59 52.55
CA ASP A 212 -28.49 32.59 51.36
C ASP A 212 -28.33 31.16 50.80
N PRO A 213 -28.79 30.88 49.57
CA PRO A 213 -28.65 29.56 49.00
C PRO A 213 -27.18 29.28 48.66
N LYS A 214 -26.72 28.10 49.04
CA LYS A 214 -25.44 27.52 48.59
C LYS A 214 -25.53 27.00 47.16
N THR A 215 -26.72 26.73 46.64
CA THR A 215 -26.93 26.21 45.28
C THR A 215 -26.28 27.10 44.24
N LYS A 216 -25.40 26.50 43.44
CA LYS A 216 -24.73 27.15 42.32
C LYS A 216 -25.20 26.61 40.98
N ILE A 217 -25.55 25.33 40.90
CA ILE A 217 -26.06 24.68 39.68
C ILE A 217 -27.46 24.15 39.94
N PHE A 218 -28.39 24.51 39.07
CA PHE A 218 -29.77 24.05 39.12
C PHE A 218 -30.21 23.57 37.74
N ILE A 219 -30.50 22.27 37.63
CA ILE A 219 -31.04 21.66 36.42
C ILE A 219 -32.37 21.00 36.75
N SER A 220 -33.45 21.38 36.08
CA SER A 220 -34.74 20.77 36.33
C SER A 220 -35.72 20.90 35.16
N PRO A 221 -36.58 19.89 34.90
CA PRO A 221 -37.82 20.08 34.18
C PRO A 221 -38.76 21.00 34.95
N VAL A 222 -39.48 21.85 34.24
CA VAL A 222 -40.43 22.80 34.83
C VAL A 222 -41.67 22.93 33.97
N SER A 223 -42.82 23.01 34.64
CA SER A 223 -44.07 23.42 34.02
C SER A 223 -44.41 24.89 34.29
N VAL A 224 -43.80 25.49 35.31
CA VAL A 224 -43.89 26.91 35.64
C VAL A 224 -42.49 27.39 35.98
N LEU A 225 -42.02 28.49 35.37
CA LEU A 225 -40.71 29.03 35.77
C LEU A 225 -40.74 29.46 37.25
N PRO A 226 -39.72 29.10 38.05
CA PRO A 226 -39.58 29.64 39.40
C PRO A 226 -39.35 31.14 39.38
N ASP A 227 -39.82 31.82 40.42
CA ASP A 227 -39.31 33.14 40.79
C ASP A 227 -37.96 32.96 41.48
N LEU A 228 -36.89 33.59 41.00
CA LEU A 228 -35.55 33.51 41.58
C LEU A 228 -35.07 34.81 42.24
N SER A 229 -35.98 35.75 42.54
CA SER A 229 -35.65 37.06 43.12
C SER A 229 -34.83 37.00 44.41
N ARG A 230 -34.92 35.91 45.17
CA ARG A 230 -34.14 35.64 46.40
C ARG A 230 -33.23 34.41 46.30
N PHE A 231 -32.97 33.95 45.07
CA PHE A 231 -32.29 32.69 44.83
C PHE A 231 -31.21 32.84 43.76
N THR A 232 -29.97 33.06 44.17
CA THR A 232 -28.85 33.31 43.24
C THR A 232 -28.23 32.01 42.74
N LEU A 233 -28.02 31.90 41.43
CA LEU A 233 -27.42 30.74 40.77
C LEU A 233 -26.21 31.15 39.91
N ASN A 234 -25.21 30.28 39.81
CA ASN A 234 -24.16 30.43 38.80
C ASN A 234 -24.60 29.86 37.45
N SER A 235 -25.27 28.70 37.46
CA SER A 235 -25.73 27.98 36.28
C SER A 235 -27.17 27.49 36.46
N CYS A 236 -28.02 27.70 35.46
CA CYS A 236 -29.41 27.28 35.45
C CYS A 236 -29.75 26.61 34.11
N THR A 237 -30.24 25.37 34.16
CA THR A 237 -30.73 24.65 32.97
C THR A 237 -32.17 24.20 33.19
N LEU A 238 -33.09 24.66 32.36
CA LEU A 238 -34.52 24.37 32.51
C LEU A 238 -35.07 23.66 31.28
N TYR A 239 -35.84 22.60 31.50
CA TYR A 239 -36.55 21.91 30.43
C TYR A 239 -38.04 22.23 30.50
N LEU A 240 -38.60 22.85 29.46
CA LEU A 240 -40.01 23.22 29.42
C LEU A 240 -40.86 22.03 28.95
N TYR A 241 -41.77 21.57 29.81
CA TYR A 241 -42.58 20.38 29.57
C TYR A 241 -43.88 20.67 28.79
N PRO A 242 -44.58 19.63 28.29
CA PRO A 242 -45.79 19.79 27.48
C PRO A 242 -46.83 20.76 28.01
N ASN A 243 -47.07 20.74 29.32
CA ASN A 243 -48.06 21.60 29.98
C ASN A 243 -47.46 22.89 30.56
N PHE A 244 -46.41 23.45 29.93
CA PHE A 244 -45.75 24.66 30.41
C PHE A 244 -46.67 25.90 30.40
N GLN A 245 -46.76 26.61 31.52
CA GLN A 245 -47.51 27.86 31.65
C GLN A 245 -46.74 29.02 31.01
N VAL A 246 -47.15 29.41 29.81
CA VAL A 246 -46.50 30.44 28.98
C VAL A 246 -46.30 31.77 29.73
N ASP A 247 -47.29 32.22 30.51
CA ASP A 247 -47.21 33.51 31.23
C ASP A 247 -46.09 33.54 32.27
N SER A 248 -45.69 32.37 32.79
CA SER A 248 -44.58 32.25 33.74
C SER A 248 -43.22 32.58 33.12
N PHE A 249 -43.11 32.61 31.78
CA PHE A 249 -41.86 32.92 31.08
C PHE A 249 -41.35 34.34 31.37
N SER A 250 -42.25 35.27 31.70
CA SER A 250 -41.93 36.63 32.17
C SER A 250 -41.07 36.66 33.45
N LYS A 251 -41.09 35.59 34.26
CA LYS A 251 -40.28 35.47 35.48
C LYS A 251 -38.78 35.37 35.22
N LEU A 252 -38.33 35.18 33.97
CA LEU A 252 -36.90 35.29 33.61
C LEU A 252 -36.30 36.65 33.99
N SER A 253 -37.12 37.69 34.13
CA SER A 253 -36.71 38.98 34.70
C SER A 253 -36.19 38.91 36.14
N THR A 254 -36.49 37.84 36.89
CA THR A 254 -36.00 37.61 38.27
C THR A 254 -34.63 36.93 38.30
N TYR A 255 -34.12 36.46 37.16
CA TYR A 255 -32.92 35.63 37.05
C TYR A 255 -31.71 36.57 36.95
N THR A 256 -31.08 36.83 38.09
CA THR A 256 -29.98 37.79 38.22
C THR A 256 -28.67 37.13 38.61
N ASN A 257 -27.55 37.72 38.21
CA ASN A 257 -26.17 37.24 38.45
C ASN A 257 -25.88 35.82 37.90
N ILE A 258 -26.60 35.39 36.87
CA ILE A 258 -26.40 34.08 36.24
C ILE A 258 -25.24 34.15 35.24
N LYS A 259 -24.36 33.14 35.29
CA LYS A 259 -23.24 32.97 34.34
C LYS A 259 -23.55 31.97 33.24
N SER A 260 -24.42 30.99 33.47
CA SER A 260 -24.80 30.02 32.44
C SER A 260 -26.30 29.79 32.47
N LEU A 261 -26.98 30.05 31.37
CA LEU A 261 -28.43 29.84 31.26
C LEU A 261 -28.73 28.99 30.02
N SER A 262 -29.42 27.88 30.22
CA SER A 262 -29.93 27.04 29.14
C SER A 262 -31.40 26.72 29.36
N ILE A 263 -32.25 27.02 28.39
CA ILE A 263 -33.67 26.67 28.44
C ILE A 263 -34.00 25.91 27.17
N THR A 264 -34.60 24.73 27.28
CA THR A 264 -35.00 23.92 26.11
C THR A 264 -36.41 23.40 26.28
N SER A 265 -37.25 23.55 25.27
CA SER A 265 -38.63 23.09 25.31
C SER A 265 -38.85 21.76 24.59
N TYR A 266 -39.63 20.86 25.21
CA TYR A 266 -40.09 19.63 24.59
C TYR A 266 -41.39 19.80 23.79
N SER A 267 -42.30 20.68 24.19
CA SER A 267 -43.55 20.97 23.48
C SER A 267 -43.48 22.17 22.54
N SER A 268 -42.40 22.95 22.61
CA SER A 268 -42.20 24.15 21.79
C SER A 268 -43.40 25.11 21.85
N PRO A 269 -43.81 25.60 23.04
CA PRO A 269 -44.86 26.61 23.18
C PRO A 269 -44.41 27.90 22.49
N LEU A 270 -45.39 28.69 22.04
CA LEU A 270 -45.14 30.00 21.45
C LEU A 270 -44.93 31.04 22.56
N LEU A 271 -43.72 31.60 22.66
CA LEU A 271 -43.30 32.50 23.73
C LEU A 271 -42.96 33.90 23.20
N ALA A 272 -43.14 34.94 24.02
CA ALA A 272 -42.49 36.21 23.76
C ALA A 272 -40.97 36.07 23.99
N PHE A 273 -40.16 36.76 23.20
CA PHE A 273 -38.72 36.80 23.46
C PHE A 273 -38.46 37.54 24.78
N PRO A 274 -37.67 36.98 25.71
CA PRO A 274 -37.57 37.52 27.07
C PRO A 274 -36.57 38.68 27.15
N GLU A 275 -36.81 39.59 28.09
CA GLU A 275 -35.79 40.54 28.53
C GLU A 275 -34.99 39.94 29.69
N PHE A 276 -33.67 40.16 29.67
CA PHE A 276 -32.77 39.67 30.71
C PHE A 276 -32.25 40.83 31.56
N PRO A 277 -32.14 40.65 32.90
CA PRO A 277 -31.50 41.62 33.77
C PRO A 277 -30.07 41.96 33.34
N SER A 278 -29.72 43.24 33.38
CA SER A 278 -28.43 43.78 32.94
C SER A 278 -27.23 43.37 33.80
N ASN A 279 -27.46 42.86 35.01
CA ASN A 279 -26.43 42.36 35.91
C ASN A 279 -25.97 40.93 35.59
N ASN A 280 -26.60 40.26 34.62
CA ASN A 280 -26.13 38.96 34.17
C ASN A 280 -24.86 39.10 33.34
N VAL A 281 -23.88 38.25 33.65
CA VAL A 281 -22.62 38.14 32.90
C VAL A 281 -22.53 36.72 32.40
N PHE A 282 -23.27 36.44 31.32
CA PHE A 282 -23.32 35.10 30.75
C PHE A 282 -21.95 34.72 30.18
N ASN A 283 -21.42 33.58 30.60
CA ASN A 283 -20.37 32.82 29.94
C ASN A 283 -20.98 31.90 28.87
N SER A 284 -22.17 31.35 29.09
CA SER A 284 -22.88 30.50 28.10
C SER A 284 -24.37 30.81 28.14
N PHE A 285 -24.99 30.92 26.96
CA PHE A 285 -26.40 31.22 26.83
C PHE A 285 -27.04 30.35 25.75
N SER A 286 -28.14 29.66 26.09
CA SER A 286 -28.90 28.83 25.17
C SER A 286 -30.40 28.97 25.41
N LEU A 287 -31.15 29.20 24.35
CA LEU A 287 -32.60 29.32 24.41
C LEU A 287 -33.26 28.54 23.26
N GLY A 288 -34.06 27.53 23.64
CA GLY A 288 -34.68 26.57 22.74
C GLY A 288 -36.20 26.53 22.90
N SER A 289 -36.95 27.28 22.09
CA SER A 289 -38.43 27.26 22.05
C SER A 289 -38.93 28.03 20.82
N LYS A 290 -40.23 27.94 20.50
CA LYS A 290 -40.83 28.83 19.50
C LYS A 290 -41.06 30.22 20.08
N PHE A 291 -40.71 31.25 19.31
CA PHE A 291 -40.88 32.65 19.68
C PHE A 291 -41.84 33.37 18.74
N LEU A 292 -42.54 34.36 19.29
CA LEU A 292 -43.31 35.33 18.51
C LEU A 292 -42.38 36.11 17.58
N LYS A 293 -42.89 36.46 16.40
CA LYS A 293 -42.17 37.29 15.43
C LYS A 293 -41.65 38.58 16.10
N PRO A 294 -40.35 38.88 16.02
CA PRO A 294 -39.81 40.10 16.58
C PRO A 294 -40.24 41.32 15.74
N ASN A 295 -40.63 42.40 16.40
CA ASN A 295 -41.05 43.64 15.76
C ASN A 295 -39.84 44.53 15.35
N SER A 296 -38.67 44.28 15.94
CA SER A 296 -37.43 45.01 15.77
C SER A 296 -36.24 44.12 16.07
N LEU A 297 -35.05 44.50 15.62
CA LEU A 297 -33.83 43.75 15.89
C LEU A 297 -33.59 43.67 17.41
N ILE A 298 -33.22 42.48 17.87
CA ILE A 298 -32.93 42.20 19.28
C ILE A 298 -31.43 42.44 19.49
N SER A 299 -31.10 43.32 20.43
CA SER A 299 -29.70 43.59 20.78
C SER A 299 -29.12 42.44 21.63
N LEU A 300 -27.94 41.97 21.26
CA LEU A 300 -27.16 41.00 22.04
C LEU A 300 -26.07 41.67 22.91
N ALA A 301 -26.16 42.98 23.12
CA ALA A 301 -25.18 43.74 23.90
C ALA A 301 -25.09 43.31 25.38
N SER A 302 -26.10 42.66 25.94
CA SER A 302 -26.06 42.11 27.31
C SER A 302 -25.24 40.81 27.41
N PHE A 303 -24.82 40.22 26.29
CA PHE A 303 -24.09 38.94 26.24
C PHE A 303 -22.58 39.11 25.97
N GLN A 304 -21.98 40.28 26.25
CA GLN A 304 -20.58 40.60 25.90
C GLN A 304 -19.53 39.63 26.47
N SER A 305 -19.85 38.94 27.57
CA SER A 305 -18.95 37.97 28.20
C SER A 305 -19.18 36.52 27.75
N ALA A 306 -20.19 36.26 26.92
CA ALA A 306 -20.54 34.90 26.53
C ALA A 306 -19.49 34.32 25.60
N SER A 307 -19.11 33.06 25.81
CA SER A 307 -18.33 32.27 24.86
C SER A 307 -19.23 31.60 23.82
N GLU A 308 -20.48 31.27 24.18
CA GLU A 308 -21.44 30.61 23.31
C GLU A 308 -22.85 31.20 23.46
N ILE A 309 -23.50 31.42 22.31
CA ILE A 309 -24.87 31.90 22.19
C ILE A 309 -25.62 30.98 21.24
N SER A 310 -26.70 30.36 21.73
CA SER A 310 -27.50 29.42 20.95
C SER A 310 -28.98 29.75 21.02
N PHE A 311 -29.61 29.83 19.85
CA PHE A 311 -31.05 29.90 19.69
C PHE A 311 -31.50 28.71 18.84
N SER A 312 -32.36 27.86 19.39
CA SER A 312 -32.82 26.66 18.68
C SER A 312 -34.34 26.55 18.69
N LEU A 313 -34.90 25.88 17.68
CA LEU A 313 -36.34 25.69 17.56
C LEU A 313 -37.15 27.00 17.59
N VAL A 314 -36.54 28.11 17.14
CA VAL A 314 -37.02 29.49 17.35
C VAL A 314 -38.39 29.78 16.73
N GLY A 315 -38.82 28.94 15.79
CA GLY A 315 -40.11 29.05 15.14
C GLY A 315 -40.03 29.82 13.83
N ARG A 316 -40.87 29.39 12.89
CA ARG A 316 -40.84 29.80 11.47
C ARG A 316 -40.98 31.30 11.22
N ASP A 317 -41.55 32.05 12.16
CA ASP A 317 -41.78 33.49 12.03
C ASP A 317 -40.74 34.34 12.80
N PHE A 318 -39.79 33.71 13.49
CA PHE A 318 -38.79 34.40 14.31
C PHE A 318 -37.62 34.92 13.46
N HIS A 319 -37.91 35.89 12.60
CA HIS A 319 -36.95 36.54 11.72
C HIS A 319 -37.40 37.97 11.39
N ILE A 320 -36.47 38.81 10.93
CA ILE A 320 -36.78 40.12 10.34
C ILE A 320 -36.33 40.09 8.89
N ASP A 321 -37.27 40.28 7.97
CA ASP A 321 -37.02 40.20 6.53
C ASP A 321 -36.28 38.92 6.10
N GLN A 322 -36.60 37.79 6.74
CA GLN A 322 -35.98 36.48 6.52
C GLN A 322 -34.46 36.47 6.79
N LYS A 323 -34.00 37.34 7.70
CA LYS A 323 -32.65 37.38 8.27
C LYS A 323 -32.69 37.12 9.77
N VAL A 324 -31.54 36.75 10.33
CA VAL A 324 -31.36 36.59 11.78
C VAL A 324 -31.78 37.88 12.49
N PRO A 325 -32.66 37.83 13.51
CA PRO A 325 -33.27 39.02 14.09
C PRO A 325 -32.40 39.67 15.19
N PHE A 326 -31.07 39.60 15.07
CA PHE A 326 -30.14 40.03 16.11
C PHE A 326 -29.18 41.14 15.64
N THR A 327 -28.74 41.95 16.60
CA THR A 327 -27.77 43.05 16.45
C THR A 327 -26.80 43.06 17.63
N ASP A 328 -25.75 43.88 17.55
CA ASP A 328 -24.76 44.07 18.62
C ASP A 328 -24.13 42.74 19.08
N PHE A 329 -23.73 41.91 18.12
CA PHE A 329 -23.06 40.65 18.39
C PHE A 329 -21.82 40.87 19.28
N PRO A 330 -21.65 40.08 20.36
CA PRO A 330 -20.52 40.22 21.27
C PRO A 330 -19.16 40.13 20.60
N SER A 331 -18.15 40.78 21.18
CA SER A 331 -16.78 40.68 20.64
C SER A 331 -16.03 39.42 21.10
N ARG A 332 -16.39 38.82 22.25
CA ARG A 332 -15.62 37.73 22.90
C ARG A 332 -16.14 36.31 22.64
N TYR A 333 -17.33 36.18 22.08
CA TYR A 333 -17.94 34.86 21.84
C TYR A 333 -17.31 34.15 20.65
N SER A 334 -17.31 32.81 20.70
CA SER A 334 -16.68 31.96 19.69
C SER A 334 -17.64 30.98 19.04
N SER A 335 -18.89 30.87 19.52
CA SER A 335 -19.91 29.95 19.01
C SER A 335 -21.28 30.63 18.90
N PHE A 336 -21.90 30.57 17.72
CA PHE A 336 -23.25 31.03 17.44
C PHE A 336 -24.10 29.91 16.85
N SER A 337 -25.34 29.76 17.33
CA SER A 337 -26.32 28.86 16.73
C SER A 337 -27.68 29.52 16.55
N PHE A 338 -28.32 29.29 15.41
CA PHE A 338 -29.68 29.75 15.10
C PHE A 338 -30.41 28.74 14.21
N SER A 339 -31.47 28.10 14.72
CA SER A 339 -32.22 27.08 13.95
C SER A 339 -33.73 27.22 13.98
N ASN A 340 -34.39 26.77 12.89
CA ASN A 340 -35.85 26.77 12.70
C ASN A 340 -36.49 28.16 12.60
N GLY A 341 -35.76 29.14 12.06
CA GLY A 341 -36.20 30.54 11.94
C GLY A 341 -36.51 30.98 10.50
N ASN A 342 -36.55 30.06 9.53
CA ASN A 342 -36.86 30.35 8.11
C ASN A 342 -36.03 31.48 7.46
N ILE A 343 -34.77 31.68 7.87
CA ILE A 343 -33.89 32.63 7.19
C ILE A 343 -33.57 32.14 5.78
N LYS A 344 -33.44 33.05 4.81
CA LYS A 344 -33.32 32.72 3.38
C LYS A 344 -31.91 32.84 2.78
N ASN A 345 -31.04 33.62 3.39
CA ASN A 345 -29.68 33.82 2.89
C ASN A 345 -28.68 33.54 4.00
N ILE A 346 -27.52 33.02 3.64
CA ILE A 346 -26.38 32.88 4.55
C ILE A 346 -25.91 34.30 4.92
N PRO A 347 -25.95 34.71 6.20
CA PRO A 347 -25.40 35.99 6.60
C PRO A 347 -23.88 36.03 6.36
N PRO A 348 -23.30 37.19 6.01
CA PRO A 348 -21.85 37.33 5.92
C PRO A 348 -21.18 36.83 7.21
N TYR A 349 -20.17 35.96 7.10
CA TYR A 349 -19.60 35.28 8.28
C TYR A 349 -18.96 36.27 9.27
N ASP A 350 -18.44 37.39 8.78
CA ASP A 350 -17.89 38.50 9.57
C ASP A 350 -18.95 39.31 10.33
N SER A 351 -20.24 39.18 9.98
CA SER A 351 -21.34 39.82 10.71
C SER A 351 -21.58 39.25 12.12
N PHE A 352 -21.02 38.07 12.40
CA PHE A 352 -21.06 37.42 13.72
C PHE A 352 -19.86 37.79 14.62
N GLY A 353 -19.12 38.85 14.30
CA GLY A 353 -17.99 39.31 15.11
C GLY A 353 -16.68 38.58 14.81
N SER A 354 -15.57 39.18 15.25
CA SER A 354 -14.21 38.80 14.81
C SER A 354 -13.64 37.54 15.46
N ASN A 355 -14.21 37.07 16.57
CA ASN A 355 -13.72 35.92 17.33
C ASN A 355 -14.56 34.65 17.10
N ILE A 356 -15.52 34.71 16.17
CA ILE A 356 -16.39 33.58 15.87
C ILE A 356 -15.57 32.43 15.25
N THR A 357 -15.72 31.24 15.81
CA THR A 357 -15.06 30.02 15.30
C THR A 357 -16.06 28.93 14.93
N LYS A 358 -17.31 29.05 15.40
CA LYS A 358 -18.36 28.06 15.19
C LYS A 358 -19.68 28.75 14.86
N ILE A 359 -20.25 28.39 13.71
CA ILE A 359 -21.56 28.86 13.26
C ILE A 359 -22.44 27.65 12.94
N ILE A 360 -23.64 27.62 13.51
CA ILE A 360 -24.66 26.63 13.23
C ILE A 360 -25.93 27.34 12.78
N LEU A 361 -26.34 27.15 11.52
CA LEU A 361 -27.56 27.72 10.92
C LEU A 361 -28.47 26.62 10.38
N ALA A 362 -28.71 25.59 11.19
CA ALA A 362 -29.45 24.40 10.80
C ALA A 362 -30.97 24.63 10.70
N ASP A 363 -31.66 23.79 9.92
CA ASP A 363 -33.14 23.77 9.85
C ASP A 363 -33.75 25.12 9.46
N ASN A 364 -33.21 25.76 8.42
CA ASN A 364 -33.76 27.02 7.88
C ASN A 364 -34.20 26.84 6.41
N LEU A 365 -34.42 27.94 5.69
CA LEU A 365 -34.83 27.93 4.29
C LEU A 365 -33.79 28.62 3.41
N MET A 366 -32.50 28.50 3.77
CA MET A 366 -31.45 29.19 3.03
C MET A 366 -31.31 28.60 1.63
N THR A 367 -31.27 29.45 0.61
CA THR A 367 -31.13 29.07 -0.80
C THR A 367 -29.90 29.71 -1.43
N GLY A 368 -29.57 29.30 -2.66
CA GLY A 368 -28.43 29.80 -3.41
C GLY A 368 -27.13 29.05 -3.10
N GLY A 369 -26.04 29.50 -3.74
CA GLY A 369 -24.71 28.92 -3.60
C GLY A 369 -23.98 29.37 -2.34
N LEU A 370 -22.98 28.58 -1.92
CA LEU A 370 -22.03 29.00 -0.90
C LEU A 370 -21.20 30.19 -1.42
N PRO A 371 -21.00 31.26 -0.61
CA PRO A 371 -20.06 32.31 -0.95
C PRO A 371 -18.62 31.77 -0.91
N VAL A 372 -17.68 32.44 -1.58
CA VAL A 372 -16.25 32.09 -1.44
C VAL A 372 -15.81 32.31 0.01
N TYR A 373 -15.26 31.27 0.64
CA TYR A 373 -14.76 31.35 2.00
C TYR A 373 -13.43 32.10 2.03
N LYS A 374 -13.24 32.93 3.06
CA LYS A 374 -12.01 33.71 3.26
C LYS A 374 -11.35 33.29 4.56
N LYS A 375 -10.03 33.13 4.54
CA LYS A 375 -9.24 32.64 5.69
C LYS A 375 -9.42 33.52 6.93
N GLU A 376 -9.62 34.81 6.73
CA GLU A 376 -9.80 35.84 7.76
C GLU A 376 -11.04 35.58 8.64
N TYR A 377 -12.01 34.78 8.17
CA TYR A 377 -13.18 34.41 8.98
C TYR A 377 -12.85 33.47 10.13
N GLY A 378 -11.75 32.69 10.06
CA GLY A 378 -11.28 31.88 11.19
C GLY A 378 -12.22 30.78 11.70
N LEU A 379 -13.25 30.39 10.93
CA LEU A 379 -14.19 29.32 11.31
C LEU A 379 -13.51 27.96 11.37
N LYS A 380 -13.71 27.27 12.49
CA LYS A 380 -13.38 25.86 12.70
C LYS A 380 -14.58 24.93 12.49
N THR A 381 -15.78 25.45 12.68
CA THR A 381 -17.02 24.68 12.54
C THR A 381 -18.08 25.48 11.79
N LEU A 382 -18.66 24.87 10.76
CA LEU A 382 -19.78 25.42 10.02
C LEU A 382 -20.83 24.35 9.77
N SER A 383 -22.05 24.56 10.29
CA SER A 383 -23.19 23.69 10.06
C SER A 383 -24.31 24.43 9.35
N LEU A 384 -24.71 23.92 8.20
CA LEU A 384 -25.80 24.41 7.35
C LEU A 384 -26.79 23.28 7.02
N ILE A 385 -26.88 22.28 7.91
CA ILE A 385 -27.75 21.10 7.75
C ILE A 385 -29.21 21.54 7.55
N HIS A 386 -29.97 20.78 6.76
CA HIS A 386 -31.42 21.01 6.56
C HIS A 386 -31.72 22.42 6.06
N ASN A 387 -31.20 22.75 4.89
CA ASN A 387 -31.51 23.96 4.14
C ASN A 387 -31.83 23.62 2.69
N GLN A 388 -31.88 24.61 1.81
CA GLN A 388 -32.18 24.50 0.38
C GLN A 388 -31.04 25.05 -0.47
N LEU A 389 -29.80 24.96 0.03
CA LEU A 389 -28.62 25.50 -0.63
C LEU A 389 -28.28 24.68 -1.88
N THR A 390 -27.83 25.36 -2.93
CA THR A 390 -27.53 24.77 -4.26
C THR A 390 -26.10 25.07 -4.68
N GLY A 391 -25.70 24.63 -5.88
CA GLY A 391 -24.36 24.89 -6.42
C GLY A 391 -23.29 23.95 -5.88
N THR A 392 -22.02 24.30 -6.09
CA THR A 392 -20.85 23.48 -5.73
C THR A 392 -20.20 23.96 -4.44
N ILE A 393 -19.40 23.11 -3.80
CA ILE A 393 -18.54 23.51 -2.67
C ILE A 393 -17.17 23.94 -3.23
N ASP A 394 -16.80 25.19 -3.01
CA ASP A 394 -15.50 25.71 -3.43
C ASP A 394 -14.35 25.21 -2.52
N LYS A 395 -13.14 25.07 -3.07
CA LYS A 395 -11.95 24.61 -2.32
C LYS A 395 -11.58 25.53 -1.15
N SER A 396 -12.01 26.78 -1.13
CA SER A 396 -11.81 27.68 0.02
C SER A 396 -12.38 27.13 1.33
N TYR A 397 -13.41 26.27 1.27
CA TYR A 397 -13.99 25.62 2.44
C TYR A 397 -13.09 24.56 3.08
N CYS A 398 -12.01 24.13 2.41
CA CYS A 398 -11.01 23.22 2.98
C CYS A 398 -10.29 23.77 4.22
N MET A 399 -10.51 25.04 4.56
CA MET A 399 -9.99 25.66 5.79
C MET A 399 -10.85 25.38 7.03
N ILE A 400 -12.04 24.78 6.87
CA ILE A 400 -12.97 24.48 7.97
C ILE A 400 -12.83 23.01 8.35
N GLU A 401 -12.42 22.76 9.59
CA GLU A 401 -12.21 21.40 10.12
C GLU A 401 -13.51 20.59 10.24
N ASN A 402 -14.58 21.21 10.75
CA ASN A 402 -15.85 20.55 11.00
C ASN A 402 -16.95 21.18 10.13
N PHE A 403 -17.32 20.49 9.05
CA PHE A 403 -18.35 20.94 8.11
C PHE A 403 -19.56 20.01 8.19
N PHE A 404 -20.76 20.59 8.21
CA PHE A 404 -22.01 19.83 8.22
C PHE A 404 -23.02 20.41 7.22
N PHE A 405 -23.11 19.82 6.03
CA PHE A 405 -23.91 20.31 4.89
C PHE A 405 -25.02 19.34 4.47
N MET A 406 -25.32 18.36 5.31
CA MET A 406 -26.28 17.29 5.06
C MET A 406 -27.66 17.86 4.71
N ASN A 407 -28.36 17.19 3.78
CA ASN A 407 -29.74 17.48 3.40
C ASN A 407 -29.92 18.93 2.92
N ASN A 408 -29.31 19.17 1.77
CA ASN A 408 -29.38 20.38 0.96
C ASN A 408 -29.58 19.96 -0.52
N SER A 409 -29.30 20.84 -1.47
CA SER A 409 -29.36 20.58 -2.91
C SER A 409 -28.03 20.91 -3.61
N PHE A 410 -26.90 20.77 -2.90
CA PHE A 410 -25.57 20.93 -3.48
C PHE A 410 -25.31 19.88 -4.56
N SER A 411 -24.53 20.23 -5.58
CA SER A 411 -24.21 19.37 -6.71
C SER A 411 -22.73 19.48 -7.11
N GLY A 412 -22.32 18.67 -8.09
CA GLY A 412 -20.94 18.62 -8.58
C GLY A 412 -20.03 17.77 -7.70
N GLU A 413 -18.72 18.01 -7.80
CA GLU A 413 -17.71 17.31 -7.02
C GLU A 413 -17.44 18.02 -5.69
N VAL A 414 -17.37 17.25 -4.62
CA VAL A 414 -16.87 17.68 -3.33
C VAL A 414 -15.34 17.82 -3.41
N PRO A 415 -14.74 18.93 -2.90
CA PRO A 415 -13.30 19.10 -2.84
C PRO A 415 -12.55 17.92 -2.22
N SER A 416 -11.37 17.62 -2.78
CA SER A 416 -10.53 16.49 -2.39
C SER A 416 -10.10 16.52 -0.92
N CYS A 417 -9.93 17.68 -0.32
CA CYS A 417 -9.68 17.84 1.11
C CYS A 417 -10.71 17.14 1.99
N PHE A 418 -11.99 17.15 1.59
CA PHE A 418 -13.06 16.48 2.31
C PHE A 418 -13.12 15.01 1.90
N THR A 419 -13.12 14.71 0.59
CA THR A 419 -13.22 13.31 0.16
C THR A 419 -12.02 12.50 0.59
N CYS A 420 -10.85 13.09 0.87
CA CYS A 420 -9.69 12.34 1.35
C CYS A 420 -9.62 12.11 2.84
N HIS A 421 -10.12 13.06 3.62
CA HIS A 421 -9.96 13.02 5.07
C HIS A 421 -11.28 12.79 5.82
N SER A 422 -12.41 12.64 5.11
CA SER A 422 -13.70 12.36 5.72
C SER A 422 -13.69 11.00 6.42
N ASP A 423 -14.00 11.03 7.71
CA ASP A 423 -14.43 9.87 8.48
C ASP A 423 -15.94 9.64 8.27
N ILE A 424 -16.51 8.69 9.02
CA ILE A 424 -17.95 8.38 8.97
C ILE A 424 -18.80 9.64 9.21
N LEU A 425 -18.38 10.53 10.13
CA LEU A 425 -19.11 11.76 10.42
C LEU A 425 -19.00 12.76 9.26
N GLY A 426 -17.84 12.90 8.63
CA GLY A 426 -17.64 13.71 7.43
C GLY A 426 -18.48 13.22 6.25
N ASP A 427 -18.59 11.91 6.06
CA ASP A 427 -19.43 11.33 5.00
C ASP A 427 -20.92 11.60 5.27
N LEU A 428 -21.39 11.34 6.50
CA LEU A 428 -22.75 11.68 6.92
C LEU A 428 -23.04 13.17 6.74
N SER A 429 -22.05 14.03 6.96
CA SER A 429 -22.15 15.48 6.84
C SER A 429 -22.39 15.97 5.42
N LEU A 430 -22.23 15.13 4.39
CA LEU A 430 -22.48 15.46 2.99
C LEU A 430 -23.69 14.74 2.39
N MET A 431 -24.26 13.77 3.12
CA MET A 431 -25.38 12.97 2.64
C MET A 431 -26.63 13.79 2.33
N PHE A 432 -27.51 13.20 1.52
CA PHE A 432 -28.75 13.83 1.06
C PHE A 432 -28.49 15.14 0.29
N ASN A 433 -27.47 15.12 -0.57
CA ASN A 433 -27.17 16.13 -1.59
C ASN A 433 -27.02 15.43 -2.95
N ASN A 434 -26.77 16.20 -4.02
CA ASN A 434 -26.60 15.71 -5.39
C ASN A 434 -25.11 15.67 -5.83
N PHE A 435 -24.19 15.34 -4.92
CA PHE A 435 -22.76 15.22 -5.22
C PHE A 435 -22.45 13.99 -6.07
N THR A 436 -21.44 14.08 -6.94
CA THR A 436 -21.06 13.01 -7.86
C THR A 436 -19.96 12.08 -7.31
N ASN A 437 -19.21 12.51 -6.29
CA ASN A 437 -18.00 11.84 -5.82
C ASN A 437 -18.00 11.51 -4.30
N VAL A 438 -19.19 11.44 -3.68
CA VAL A 438 -19.34 11.00 -2.28
C VAL A 438 -19.61 9.50 -2.18
N SER A 439 -20.33 8.93 -3.16
CA SER A 439 -20.61 7.49 -3.24
C SER A 439 -20.74 7.05 -4.70
N PRO A 440 -19.73 6.36 -5.29
CA PRO A 440 -18.48 5.94 -4.65
C PRO A 440 -17.48 7.10 -4.46
N LYS A 441 -16.73 7.05 -3.36
CA LYS A 441 -15.64 8.00 -3.05
C LYS A 441 -14.41 7.70 -3.94
N PRO A 442 -13.81 8.71 -4.60
CA PRO A 442 -12.63 8.50 -5.44
C PRO A 442 -11.39 8.19 -4.59
N PRO A 443 -10.39 7.47 -5.15
CA PRO A 443 -9.12 7.25 -4.47
C PRO A 443 -8.37 8.57 -4.29
N CYS A 444 -7.65 8.67 -3.17
CA CYS A 444 -6.94 9.89 -2.81
C CYS A 444 -5.58 9.99 -3.48
N THR A 445 -5.46 10.92 -4.42
CA THR A 445 -4.28 11.11 -5.27
C THR A 445 -3.72 12.54 -5.19
N THR A 446 -4.35 13.42 -4.40
CA THR A 446 -4.04 14.86 -4.33
C THR A 446 -3.20 15.26 -3.13
N ILE A 447 -2.86 14.31 -2.23
CA ILE A 447 -2.08 14.61 -1.03
C ILE A 447 -0.64 14.97 -1.42
N ILE A 448 -0.22 16.19 -1.09
CA ILE A 448 1.17 16.65 -1.20
C ILE A 448 1.65 16.92 0.22
N LEU A 449 2.66 16.17 0.67
CA LEU A 449 3.10 16.18 2.07
C LEU A 449 4.60 16.45 2.20
N ASN A 450 4.95 17.42 3.05
CA ASN A 450 6.32 17.76 3.44
C ASN A 450 6.39 17.85 4.98
N ALA A 451 7.59 17.70 5.55
CA ALA A 451 7.78 17.76 7.01
C ALA A 451 9.06 18.51 7.44
N GLU A 452 8.96 19.26 8.53
CA GLU A 452 10.06 20.00 9.17
C GLU A 452 10.05 19.82 10.69
N THR A 453 11.19 19.96 11.36
CA THR A 453 11.32 19.94 12.82
C THR A 453 11.54 21.35 13.34
N LEU A 454 10.92 21.64 14.48
CA LEU A 454 11.21 22.83 15.28
C LEU A 454 12.17 22.49 16.44
N GLY A 455 12.66 21.25 16.50
CA GLY A 455 13.48 20.74 17.60
C GLY A 455 12.66 20.25 18.79
N GLY A 456 13.28 19.45 19.66
CA GLY A 456 12.63 18.93 20.88
C GLY A 456 11.43 18.03 20.62
N GLY A 457 11.44 17.27 19.51
CA GLY A 457 10.33 16.41 19.10
C GLY A 457 9.11 17.14 18.55
N ASN A 458 9.23 18.43 18.22
CA ASN A 458 8.19 19.20 17.54
C ASN A 458 8.40 19.14 16.02
N TYR A 459 7.34 18.86 15.28
CA TYR A 459 7.35 18.76 13.83
C TYR A 459 6.20 19.57 13.21
N ILE A 460 6.39 20.00 11.99
CA ILE A 460 5.41 20.67 11.13
C ILE A 460 5.22 19.79 9.90
N LEU A 461 3.98 19.41 9.57
CA LEU A 461 3.59 18.90 8.27
C LEU A 461 3.00 20.04 7.45
N TYR A 462 3.38 20.13 6.17
CA TYR A 462 2.82 21.13 5.27
C TYR A 462 2.68 20.65 3.83
N GLY A 463 1.72 21.22 3.12
CA GLY A 463 1.49 20.95 1.70
C GLY A 463 0.01 21.11 1.32
N GLU A 464 -0.52 20.17 0.55
CA GLU A 464 -1.91 20.17 0.06
C GLU A 464 -2.62 18.88 0.46
N ASP A 465 -3.90 18.99 0.81
CA ASP A 465 -4.72 17.87 1.23
C ASP A 465 -4.04 17.00 2.30
N ILE A 466 -3.39 17.62 3.30
CA ILE A 466 -2.69 16.89 4.37
C ILE A 466 -3.60 16.51 5.55
N GLY A 467 -4.88 16.88 5.48
CA GLY A 467 -5.88 16.68 6.54
C GLY A 467 -6.07 17.91 7.43
N PHE A 468 -7.06 17.84 8.32
CA PHE A 468 -7.48 18.98 9.15
C PHE A 468 -6.78 19.01 10.51
N SER A 469 -6.46 17.86 11.09
CA SER A 469 -5.73 17.74 12.34
C SER A 469 -4.93 16.44 12.40
N ALA A 470 -4.13 16.27 13.46
CA ALA A 470 -3.39 15.03 13.68
C ALA A 470 -4.27 13.81 13.98
N SER A 471 -5.58 13.96 14.13
CA SER A 471 -6.50 12.82 14.20
C SER A 471 -6.70 12.13 12.85
N ASN A 472 -6.40 12.81 11.74
CA ASN A 472 -6.55 12.25 10.40
C ASN A 472 -5.46 11.23 10.03
N PHE A 473 -4.35 11.20 10.77
CA PHE A 473 -3.22 10.33 10.46
C PHE A 473 -2.55 9.73 11.69
N LYS A 474 -1.81 8.66 11.48
CA LYS A 474 -0.89 8.06 12.46
C LYS A 474 0.54 8.21 11.96
N VAL A 475 1.47 8.40 12.88
CA VAL A 475 2.90 8.54 12.59
C VAL A 475 3.60 7.24 12.94
N TYR A 476 4.47 6.76 12.05
CA TYR A 476 5.34 5.63 12.29
C TYR A 476 6.80 6.01 11.98
N SER A 477 7.73 5.36 12.68
CA SER A 477 9.17 5.40 12.40
C SER A 477 9.72 3.99 12.58
N ASP A 478 10.55 3.52 11.64
CA ASP A 478 11.15 2.18 11.66
C ASP A 478 10.14 1.05 11.94
N GLY A 479 8.95 1.16 11.35
CA GLY A 479 7.84 0.21 11.52
C GLY A 479 7.10 0.29 12.87
N SER A 480 7.50 1.18 13.78
CA SER A 480 6.88 1.36 15.10
C SER A 480 5.98 2.60 15.14
N SER A 481 4.81 2.50 15.80
CA SER A 481 3.90 3.64 15.95
C SER A 481 4.48 4.68 16.91
N VAL A 482 4.48 5.95 16.51
CA VAL A 482 4.95 7.08 17.30
C VAL A 482 3.75 7.80 17.90
N ALA A 483 3.74 7.94 19.23
CA ALA A 483 2.68 8.66 19.93
C ALA A 483 2.82 10.19 19.73
N ILE A 484 1.72 10.81 19.30
CA ILE A 484 1.59 12.27 19.24
C ILE A 484 1.10 12.76 20.60
N SER A 485 1.93 13.51 21.31
CA SER A 485 1.61 14.06 22.64
C SER A 485 0.80 15.36 22.55
N LYS A 486 0.98 16.14 21.48
CA LYS A 486 0.28 17.39 21.22
C LYS A 486 0.15 17.64 19.72
N SER A 487 -0.94 18.26 19.28
CA SER A 487 -1.08 18.76 17.91
C SER A 487 -1.83 20.09 17.85
N ILE A 488 -1.52 20.88 16.83
CA ILE A 488 -2.10 22.19 16.54
C ILE A 488 -2.27 22.29 15.03
N SER A 489 -3.51 22.48 14.56
CA SER A 489 -3.79 22.82 13.17
C SER A 489 -3.61 24.32 12.98
N ILE A 490 -2.55 24.74 12.28
CA ILE A 490 -2.23 26.16 12.05
C ILE A 490 -3.02 26.66 10.83
N LEU A 491 -3.02 25.87 9.76
CA LEU A 491 -3.86 26.06 8.60
C LEU A 491 -4.44 24.69 8.24
N PRO A 492 -5.74 24.43 8.54
CA PRO A 492 -6.34 23.16 8.20
C PRO A 492 -6.15 22.81 6.73
N ASN A 493 -5.93 21.54 6.44
CA ASN A 493 -5.63 21.00 5.11
C ASN A 493 -4.25 21.34 4.53
N ASN A 494 -3.47 22.24 5.15
CA ASN A 494 -2.21 22.72 4.57
C ASN A 494 -1.01 22.79 5.53
N LEU A 495 -1.22 23.01 6.83
CA LEU A 495 -0.14 23.20 7.82
C LEU A 495 -0.56 22.71 9.22
N ILE A 496 0.03 21.60 9.66
CA ILE A 496 -0.25 20.98 10.96
C ILE A 496 1.05 20.85 11.76
N GLN A 497 1.08 21.40 12.96
CA GLN A 497 2.18 21.19 13.90
C GLN A 497 1.81 20.08 14.90
N PHE A 498 2.75 19.18 15.20
CA PHE A 498 2.56 18.13 16.19
C PHE A 498 3.85 17.83 16.96
N GLN A 499 3.71 17.25 18.16
CA GLN A 499 4.82 16.89 19.03
C GLN A 499 4.80 15.39 19.30
N THR A 500 5.94 14.72 19.21
CA THR A 500 6.10 13.29 19.52
C THR A 500 6.72 13.09 20.90
N THR A 501 6.60 11.89 21.46
CA THR A 501 7.20 11.52 22.77
C THR A 501 8.72 11.30 22.72
N LEU A 502 9.27 10.98 21.55
CA LEU A 502 10.70 10.77 21.29
C LEU A 502 11.25 11.89 20.40
N SER A 503 12.53 12.25 20.56
CA SER A 503 13.18 13.35 19.84
C SER A 503 14.07 12.85 18.69
N ASN A 504 14.04 13.58 17.56
CA ASN A 504 14.99 13.52 16.42
C ASN A 504 14.76 12.39 15.39
N TYR A 505 13.55 12.32 14.85
CA TYR A 505 13.31 11.50 13.67
C TYR A 505 13.71 12.26 12.40
N THR A 506 14.38 11.54 11.52
CA THR A 506 14.89 12.01 10.23
C THR A 506 13.90 11.79 9.08
N SER A 507 13.00 10.82 9.24
CA SER A 507 11.89 10.54 8.34
C SER A 507 10.74 9.90 9.13
N PHE A 508 9.53 9.98 8.58
CA PHE A 508 8.34 9.34 9.12
C PHE A 508 7.55 8.65 8.03
N THR A 509 6.78 7.63 8.39
CA THR A 509 5.63 7.20 7.60
C THR A 509 4.37 7.81 8.18
N ILE A 510 3.65 8.59 7.38
CA ILE A 510 2.32 9.08 7.70
C ILE A 510 1.29 8.13 7.10
N ASN A 511 0.48 7.53 7.97
CA ASN A 511 -0.63 6.66 7.60
C ASN A 511 -1.96 7.42 7.75
N TYR A 512 -2.60 7.73 6.62
CA TYR A 512 -3.94 8.30 6.60
C TYR A 512 -4.99 7.20 6.73
N ILE A 513 -5.67 7.17 7.89
CA ILE A 513 -6.55 6.07 8.28
C ILE A 513 -7.96 6.14 7.68
N ASN A 514 -8.37 7.32 7.21
CA ASN A 514 -9.73 7.58 6.70
C ASN A 514 -9.79 7.68 5.17
N THR A 515 -8.67 7.47 4.47
CA THR A 515 -8.65 7.39 3.01
C THR A 515 -9.12 6.01 2.56
N VAL A 516 -9.66 5.92 1.33
CA VAL A 516 -10.12 4.66 0.75
C VAL A 516 -9.35 4.42 -0.56
N PRO A 517 -8.38 3.48 -0.60
CA PRO A 517 -7.82 2.71 0.52
C PRO A 517 -6.95 3.57 1.48
N PRO A 518 -6.56 3.07 2.66
CA PRO A 518 -5.59 3.71 3.54
C PRO A 518 -4.29 4.03 2.80
N ILE A 519 -3.75 5.23 2.98
CA ILE A 519 -2.55 5.72 2.29
C ILE A 519 -1.39 5.83 3.27
N TYR A 520 -0.23 5.33 2.87
CA TYR A 520 1.03 5.42 3.59
C TYR A 520 1.98 6.29 2.79
N ILE A 521 2.48 7.37 3.39
CA ILE A 521 3.41 8.30 2.77
C ILE A 521 4.65 8.41 3.64
N ASP A 522 5.78 7.95 3.12
CA ASP A 522 7.09 8.21 3.73
C ASP A 522 7.52 9.64 3.42
N VAL A 523 7.86 10.41 4.46
CA VAL A 523 8.24 11.82 4.38
C VAL A 523 9.55 12.07 5.11
N VAL A 524 10.45 12.82 4.46
CA VAL A 524 11.71 13.27 5.05
C VAL A 524 11.45 14.48 5.93
N VAL A 525 12.11 14.52 7.09
CA VAL A 525 12.04 15.62 8.04
C VAL A 525 13.22 16.56 7.82
N ASN A 526 12.96 17.87 7.84
CA ASN A 526 13.91 18.98 7.79
C ASN A 526 14.49 19.34 6.43
N ASN A 527 14.25 18.56 5.38
CA ASN A 527 14.98 18.73 4.11
C ASN A 527 16.51 18.84 4.34
N GLN A 528 17.05 18.32 5.45
CA GLN A 528 18.46 18.45 5.86
C GLN A 528 19.28 17.19 5.54
N ILE A 529 18.59 16.10 5.20
CA ILE A 529 19.20 14.89 4.69
C ILE A 529 19.27 15.06 3.19
N ALA A 530 20.48 14.97 2.64
CA ALA A 530 20.67 14.99 1.21
C ALA A 530 19.94 13.78 0.60
N PRO A 531 19.17 13.97 -0.49
CA PRO A 531 18.51 12.86 -1.17
C PRO A 531 19.54 11.81 -1.59
N GLU A 532 19.33 10.54 -1.25
CA GLU A 532 20.29 9.49 -1.61
C GLU A 532 19.89 8.89 -2.94
N ILE A 533 20.74 9.02 -3.95
CA ILE A 533 20.52 8.39 -5.26
C ILE A 533 21.22 7.03 -5.22
N GLU A 534 20.45 5.95 -5.27
CA GLU A 534 20.97 4.57 -5.31
C GLU A 534 21.27 4.13 -6.75
N ASN A 535 20.38 4.45 -7.69
CA ASN A 535 20.49 3.99 -9.08
C ASN A 535 19.80 4.97 -10.03
N ILE A 536 20.22 4.98 -11.31
CA ILE A 536 19.63 5.81 -12.36
C ILE A 536 19.46 4.94 -13.60
N ILE A 537 18.22 4.81 -14.06
CA ILE A 537 17.85 4.00 -15.21
C ILE A 537 17.48 4.97 -16.33
N ASN A 538 18.18 4.88 -17.47
CA ASN A 538 17.70 5.50 -18.69
C ASN A 538 16.65 4.57 -19.32
N ASN A 539 15.39 5.00 -19.36
CA ASN A 539 14.27 4.17 -19.80
C ASN A 539 14.19 4.08 -21.33
N ASP A 540 14.70 5.09 -22.05
CA ASP A 540 14.66 5.16 -23.51
C ASP A 540 15.80 5.99 -24.09
N ASN A 541 15.93 5.99 -25.42
CA ASN A 541 16.89 6.85 -26.10
C ASN A 541 16.35 8.28 -26.32
N GLU A 542 15.16 8.60 -25.79
CA GLU A 542 14.47 9.87 -25.98
C GLU A 542 14.61 10.81 -24.76
N GLY A 543 15.33 10.38 -23.71
CA GLY A 543 15.66 11.19 -22.54
C GLY A 543 14.77 10.97 -21.33
N SER A 544 14.07 9.84 -21.23
CA SER A 544 13.31 9.44 -20.03
C SER A 544 14.20 8.75 -18.99
N PHE A 545 14.25 9.27 -17.77
CA PHE A 545 15.06 8.74 -16.68
C PHE A 545 14.22 8.36 -15.46
N THR A 546 14.61 7.27 -14.81
CA THR A 546 14.10 6.82 -13.51
C THR A 546 15.26 6.83 -12.50
N LEU A 547 15.23 7.75 -11.55
CA LEU A 547 16.16 7.78 -10.42
C LEU A 547 15.54 6.95 -9.29
N GLN A 548 16.26 5.97 -8.79
CA GLN A 548 15.92 5.19 -7.60
C GLN A 548 16.83 5.62 -6.46
N GLY A 549 16.29 5.65 -5.25
CA GLY A 549 17.00 6.18 -4.11
C GLY A 549 16.17 6.19 -2.83
N ARG A 550 16.53 7.08 -1.91
CA ARG A 550 15.84 7.32 -0.65
C ARG A 550 15.83 8.79 -0.31
N TYR A 551 14.93 9.16 0.59
CA TYR A 551 14.81 10.53 1.08
C TYR A 551 14.49 11.55 -0.03
N PHE A 552 13.81 11.13 -1.09
CA PHE A 552 13.25 12.04 -2.08
C PHE A 552 11.93 12.64 -1.56
N SER A 553 11.58 13.84 -2.04
CA SER A 553 10.29 14.45 -1.70
C SER A 553 9.18 13.95 -2.63
N ASN A 554 8.04 13.60 -2.05
CA ASN A 554 6.81 13.34 -2.81
C ASN A 554 6.27 14.63 -3.47
N ASN A 555 6.76 15.80 -3.07
CA ASN A 555 6.42 17.08 -3.67
C ASN A 555 7.40 17.44 -4.80
N ARG A 556 6.94 17.28 -6.05
CA ARG A 556 7.73 17.62 -7.26
C ARG A 556 8.26 19.05 -7.26
N SER A 557 7.52 20.01 -6.70
CA SER A 557 7.93 21.42 -6.65
C SER A 557 9.07 21.67 -5.66
N ALA A 558 9.32 20.75 -4.74
CA ALA A 558 10.46 20.80 -3.81
C ALA A 558 11.74 20.17 -4.39
N LEU A 559 11.61 19.48 -5.54
CA LEU A 559 12.69 18.78 -6.23
C LEU A 559 13.16 19.57 -7.45
N TYR A 560 14.47 19.57 -7.65
CA TYR A 560 15.09 20.02 -8.88
C TYR A 560 16.11 18.97 -9.32
N VAL A 561 15.93 18.44 -10.53
CA VAL A 561 16.79 17.38 -11.08
C VAL A 561 17.47 17.89 -12.34
N GLN A 562 18.80 17.75 -12.39
CA GLN A 562 19.58 17.93 -13.61
C GLN A 562 20.30 16.65 -13.96
N ILE A 563 20.32 16.32 -15.25
CA ILE A 563 21.01 15.14 -15.79
C ILE A 563 21.91 15.61 -16.94
N GLY A 564 23.22 15.41 -16.79
CA GLY A 564 24.21 15.84 -17.80
C GLY A 564 24.23 17.35 -18.02
N GLY A 565 23.86 18.13 -16.99
CA GLY A 565 23.74 19.60 -17.07
C GLY A 565 22.44 20.11 -17.70
N ASN A 566 21.52 19.23 -18.12
CA ASN A 566 20.20 19.60 -18.63
C ASN A 566 19.13 19.43 -17.55
N ASP A 567 18.17 20.34 -17.51
CA ASP A 567 17.03 20.26 -16.59
C ASP A 567 16.14 19.05 -16.93
N CYS A 568 15.91 18.19 -15.93
CA CYS A 568 15.04 17.04 -16.06
C CYS A 568 13.63 17.40 -15.59
N ASN A 569 12.66 17.39 -16.50
CA ASN A 569 11.27 17.68 -16.19
C ASN A 569 10.63 16.52 -15.41
N ILE A 570 10.46 16.70 -14.10
CA ILE A 570 9.97 15.68 -13.18
C ILE A 570 8.50 15.35 -13.48
N GLN A 571 8.27 14.11 -13.91
CA GLN A 571 6.94 13.57 -14.17
C GLN A 571 6.28 13.13 -12.86
N THR A 572 6.99 12.31 -12.07
CA THR A 572 6.49 11.77 -10.79
C THR A 572 7.62 11.66 -9.77
N SER A 573 7.33 11.80 -8.48
CA SER A 573 8.28 11.53 -7.40
C SER A 573 7.60 10.82 -6.23
N THR A 574 8.33 9.91 -5.61
CA THR A 574 8.01 9.23 -4.34
C THR A 574 9.20 9.37 -3.39
N PHE A 575 9.11 8.83 -2.17
CA PHE A 575 10.24 8.78 -1.23
C PHE A 575 11.50 8.08 -1.78
N SER A 576 11.33 7.16 -2.74
CA SER A 576 12.41 6.32 -3.26
C SER A 576 12.57 6.32 -4.77
N GLN A 577 11.73 7.04 -5.51
CA GLN A 577 11.81 7.08 -6.97
C GLN A 577 11.45 8.45 -7.55
N ILE A 578 12.21 8.93 -8.52
CA ILE A 578 11.89 10.11 -9.33
C ILE A 578 11.90 9.70 -10.80
N ASN A 579 10.80 9.92 -11.51
CA ASN A 579 10.75 9.78 -12.97
C ASN A 579 10.76 11.17 -13.59
N CYS A 580 11.67 11.42 -14.53
CA CYS A 580 11.80 12.73 -15.17
C CYS A 580 12.23 12.59 -16.63
N HIS A 581 12.03 13.64 -17.42
CA HIS A 581 12.34 13.64 -18.85
C HIS A 581 13.22 14.84 -19.22
N VAL A 582 14.32 14.59 -19.93
CA VAL A 582 15.24 15.60 -20.44
C VAL A 582 14.91 15.88 -21.91
N ALA A 583 14.50 17.10 -22.22
CA ALA A 583 14.25 17.50 -23.60
C ALA A 583 15.57 17.58 -24.40
N ASN A 584 15.56 17.07 -25.64
CA ASN A 584 16.71 17.07 -26.56
C ASN A 584 17.95 16.32 -26.01
N TYR A 585 17.75 15.13 -25.44
CA TYR A 585 18.84 14.28 -24.97
C TYR A 585 19.68 13.75 -26.16
N ASP A 586 20.94 14.22 -26.28
CA ASP A 586 21.81 13.97 -27.44
C ASP A 586 22.73 12.73 -27.26
N GLY A 587 22.46 11.88 -26.28
CA GLY A 587 23.01 10.52 -26.16
C GLY A 587 24.55 10.35 -26.03
N LEU A 588 25.35 11.41 -25.86
CA LEU A 588 26.82 11.33 -26.03
C LEU A 588 27.71 11.97 -24.97
N SER A 589 27.21 12.44 -23.82
CA SER A 589 28.08 12.95 -22.75
C SER A 589 28.63 11.81 -21.88
N ARG A 590 29.94 11.55 -21.97
CA ARG A 590 30.65 10.47 -21.25
C ARG A 590 30.60 10.57 -19.71
N ASN A 591 30.15 11.70 -19.15
CA ASN A 591 29.89 11.88 -17.72
C ASN A 591 28.48 12.47 -17.54
N LEU A 592 27.53 11.66 -17.08
CA LEU A 592 26.19 12.14 -16.72
C LEU A 592 26.22 12.51 -15.24
N THR A 593 26.57 13.75 -14.94
CA THR A 593 26.36 14.24 -13.58
C THR A 593 24.87 14.36 -13.35
N VAL A 594 24.37 13.68 -12.33
CA VAL A 594 22.98 13.81 -11.90
C VAL A 594 22.95 14.53 -10.57
N PHE A 595 22.32 15.70 -10.58
CA PHE A 595 22.08 16.49 -9.40
C PHE A 595 20.60 16.39 -9.05
N VAL A 596 20.31 15.95 -7.83
CA VAL A 596 19.00 16.09 -7.20
C VAL A 596 19.17 17.09 -6.08
N LYS A 597 18.55 18.26 -6.26
CA LYS A 597 18.45 19.29 -5.24
C LYS A 597 17.07 19.23 -4.60
N MET A 598 17.06 19.15 -3.27
CA MET A 598 15.89 19.20 -2.41
C MET A 598 16.00 20.45 -1.54
N VAL A 599 15.28 21.52 -1.89
CA VAL A 599 15.36 22.82 -1.20
C VAL A 599 16.81 23.34 -1.10
N ASP A 600 17.49 23.18 0.04
CA ASP A 600 18.87 23.63 0.29
C ASP A 600 19.92 22.51 0.24
N GLN A 601 19.49 21.25 0.20
CA GLN A 601 20.40 20.11 0.12
C GLN A 601 20.59 19.67 -1.32
N VAL A 602 21.84 19.48 -1.72
CA VAL A 602 22.19 18.99 -3.05
C VAL A 602 22.84 17.64 -2.88
N SER A 603 22.25 16.63 -3.50
CA SER A 603 22.92 15.38 -3.75
C SER A 603 23.32 15.35 -5.21
N GLY A 604 24.61 15.20 -5.45
CA GLY A 604 25.16 15.03 -6.79
C GLY A 604 25.81 13.68 -6.85
N ILE A 605 25.36 12.84 -7.77
CA ILE A 605 26.14 11.67 -8.18
C ILE A 605 26.80 12.04 -9.51
N MET A 606 28.12 12.06 -9.53
CA MET A 606 28.85 11.99 -10.79
C MET A 606 28.75 10.55 -11.24
N LEU A 607 28.04 10.28 -12.33
CA LEU A 607 28.32 9.06 -13.08
C LEU A 607 29.68 9.30 -13.78
N ASP A 608 30.76 9.07 -13.03
CA ASP A 608 31.99 8.62 -13.64
C ASP A 608 31.73 7.16 -14.04
N PRO A 609 31.74 6.79 -15.33
CA PRO A 609 31.52 5.39 -15.73
C PRO A 609 32.60 4.45 -15.19
N VAL A 610 33.60 4.97 -14.47
CA VAL A 610 34.71 4.21 -13.91
C VAL A 610 35.10 4.76 -12.52
N SER A 611 35.18 3.86 -11.54
CA SER A 611 35.87 3.97 -10.23
C SER A 611 34.94 4.26 -9.02
N THR A 612 34.88 3.51 -7.91
CA THR A 612 35.73 2.43 -7.36
C THR A 612 34.94 1.59 -6.33
N ASN A 613 35.19 0.26 -6.33
CA ASN A 613 34.85 -0.74 -5.30
C ASN A 613 33.42 -1.32 -5.29
N ASP A 614 32.90 -1.69 -6.46
CA ASP A 614 32.01 -2.85 -6.54
C ASP A 614 32.85 -4.11 -6.74
N HIS A 615 32.49 -5.17 -6.02
CA HIS A 615 33.14 -6.47 -6.16
C HIS A 615 32.64 -7.22 -7.40
N TYR A 616 33.46 -8.13 -7.92
CA TYR A 616 33.08 -9.09 -8.95
C TYR A 616 33.87 -10.38 -8.81
N ALA A 617 33.32 -11.50 -9.30
CA ALA A 617 34.08 -12.71 -9.54
C ALA A 617 34.42 -12.83 -11.03
N SER A 618 35.64 -13.25 -11.33
CA SER A 618 36.09 -13.59 -12.68
C SER A 618 36.21 -15.08 -12.95
N SER A 619 36.43 -15.90 -11.92
CA SER A 619 36.42 -17.36 -12.07
C SER A 619 35.95 -18.08 -10.82
N ILE A 620 35.40 -19.29 -11.00
CA ILE A 620 35.09 -20.22 -9.92
C ILE A 620 35.67 -21.61 -10.24
N TYR A 621 36.34 -22.21 -9.26
CA TYR A 621 36.80 -23.59 -9.30
C TYR A 621 36.20 -24.37 -8.13
N ILE A 622 35.57 -25.51 -8.41
CA ILE A 622 34.96 -26.38 -7.39
C ILE A 622 35.73 -27.69 -7.33
N ALA A 623 36.28 -28.01 -6.16
CA ALA A 623 37.01 -29.26 -5.94
C ALA A 623 36.09 -30.48 -5.94
N LYS A 624 36.65 -31.67 -6.16
CA LYS A 624 35.89 -32.92 -6.00
C LYS A 624 35.34 -33.03 -4.57
N PRO A 625 34.09 -33.50 -4.39
CA PRO A 625 33.53 -33.65 -3.06
C PRO A 625 34.30 -34.67 -2.22
N ASP A 626 34.35 -34.44 -0.91
CA ASP A 626 34.85 -35.38 0.07
C ASP A 626 33.85 -36.51 0.37
N THR A 627 34.20 -37.38 1.32
CA THR A 627 33.36 -38.54 1.71
C THR A 627 32.01 -38.16 2.31
N ASP A 628 31.85 -36.92 2.77
CA ASP A 628 30.61 -36.39 3.39
C ASP A 628 29.79 -35.54 2.40
N ASN A 629 30.11 -35.61 1.09
CA ASN A 629 29.54 -34.75 0.04
C ASN A 629 29.76 -33.25 0.29
N LYS A 630 30.83 -32.84 0.98
CA LYS A 630 31.22 -31.42 1.05
C LYS A 630 32.27 -31.13 0.00
N SER A 631 32.22 -29.94 -0.57
CA SER A 631 33.20 -29.48 -1.56
C SER A 631 33.67 -28.06 -1.23
N ILE A 632 34.88 -27.75 -1.70
CA ILE A 632 35.53 -26.45 -1.56
C ILE A 632 35.39 -25.71 -2.90
N ALA A 633 34.80 -24.53 -2.87
CA ALA A 633 34.78 -23.58 -3.98
C ALA A 633 35.85 -22.51 -3.77
N THR A 634 36.70 -22.30 -4.78
CA THR A 634 37.68 -21.21 -4.87
C THR A 634 37.20 -20.22 -5.92
N ILE A 635 36.86 -19.01 -5.50
CA ILE A 635 36.35 -17.93 -6.32
C ILE A 635 37.44 -16.85 -6.41
N LYS A 636 37.77 -16.41 -7.62
CA LYS A 636 38.74 -15.34 -7.88
C LYS A 636 38.05 -14.14 -8.52
N GLY A 637 38.54 -12.94 -8.24
CA GLY A 637 38.00 -11.70 -8.78
C GLY A 637 38.57 -10.49 -8.05
N TRP A 638 37.77 -9.43 -7.90
CA TRP A 638 38.07 -8.31 -7.01
C TRP A 638 36.95 -8.21 -5.98
N PHE A 639 37.28 -8.35 -4.71
CA PHE A 639 36.32 -8.35 -3.60
C PHE A 639 36.50 -7.17 -2.65
N GLY A 640 37.45 -6.27 -2.93
CA GLY A 640 37.81 -5.16 -2.04
C GLY A 640 38.41 -5.63 -0.70
N ASP A 641 38.88 -4.68 0.12
CA ASP A 641 39.59 -5.02 1.36
C ASP A 641 38.65 -5.28 2.56
N THR A 642 37.38 -4.88 2.46
CA THR A 642 36.36 -5.03 3.51
C THR A 642 35.34 -6.10 3.09
N HIS A 643 34.93 -6.96 4.02
CA HIS A 643 34.04 -8.10 3.75
C HIS A 643 32.90 -8.23 4.78
N GLN A 644 32.23 -7.13 5.14
CA GLN A 644 31.15 -7.16 6.13
C GLN A 644 29.92 -7.88 5.59
N GLY A 645 29.39 -8.85 6.35
CA GLY A 645 28.18 -9.59 5.96
C GLY A 645 28.38 -10.50 4.73
N LEU A 646 29.59 -11.01 4.50
CA LEU A 646 29.90 -11.88 3.37
C LEU A 646 29.01 -13.13 3.34
N SER A 647 28.25 -13.28 2.27
CA SER A 647 27.39 -14.43 1.98
C SER A 647 27.60 -14.89 0.55
N ILE A 648 27.80 -16.20 0.35
CA ILE A 648 28.00 -16.80 -0.98
C ILE A 648 26.94 -17.87 -1.19
N ALA A 649 26.34 -17.90 -2.39
CA ALA A 649 25.44 -18.97 -2.82
C ALA A 649 25.81 -19.44 -4.24
N ILE A 650 25.88 -20.75 -4.42
CA ILE A 650 26.11 -21.43 -5.70
C ILE A 650 24.80 -22.14 -6.06
N GLY A 651 24.01 -21.53 -6.95
CA GLY A 651 22.60 -21.87 -7.13
C GLY A 651 21.82 -21.72 -5.82
N ASP A 652 21.07 -22.75 -5.44
CA ASP A 652 20.31 -22.77 -4.18
C ASP A 652 21.15 -23.22 -2.97
N LYS A 653 22.46 -23.46 -3.16
CA LYS A 653 23.35 -23.95 -2.10
C LYS A 653 24.12 -22.80 -1.48
N LYS A 654 23.90 -22.58 -0.19
CA LYS A 654 24.73 -21.67 0.62
C LYS A 654 26.16 -22.21 0.71
N CYS A 655 27.15 -21.36 0.48
CA CYS A 655 28.57 -21.64 0.61
C CYS A 655 29.15 -20.83 1.76
N ASP A 656 29.61 -21.53 2.80
CA ASP A 656 30.11 -20.90 4.02
C ASP A 656 31.59 -20.50 3.85
N PRO A 657 31.93 -19.19 3.95
CA PRO A 657 33.28 -18.71 3.70
C PRO A 657 34.28 -19.27 4.73
N GLN A 658 35.44 -19.71 4.25
CA GLN A 658 36.57 -20.22 5.02
C GLN A 658 37.73 -19.23 5.04
N GLU A 659 38.08 -18.70 3.87
CA GLU A 659 39.13 -17.69 3.70
C GLU A 659 38.69 -16.65 2.67
N ASN A 660 38.99 -15.38 2.90
CA ASN A 660 38.71 -14.34 1.94
C ASN A 660 39.77 -13.22 2.01
N ASN A 661 40.07 -12.65 0.86
CA ASN A 661 40.87 -11.44 0.70
C ASN A 661 40.36 -10.65 -0.51
N SER A 662 41.02 -9.54 -0.84
CA SER A 662 40.61 -8.66 -1.93
C SER A 662 40.58 -9.30 -3.32
N THR A 663 41.12 -10.51 -3.52
CA THR A 663 41.14 -11.19 -4.82
C THR A 663 40.60 -12.62 -4.82
N THR A 664 40.36 -13.20 -3.65
CA THR A 664 40.05 -14.62 -3.48
C THR A 664 39.02 -14.83 -2.38
N ILE A 665 38.01 -15.64 -2.63
CA ILE A 665 37.10 -16.20 -1.63
C ILE A 665 37.16 -17.73 -1.73
N ILE A 666 37.40 -18.40 -0.61
CA ILE A 666 37.34 -19.85 -0.46
C ILE A 666 36.16 -20.16 0.45
N CYS A 667 35.23 -21.00 0.02
CA CYS A 667 34.06 -21.38 0.80
C CYS A 667 33.75 -22.87 0.67
N THR A 668 33.06 -23.43 1.67
CA THR A 668 32.64 -24.83 1.71
C THR A 668 31.14 -24.95 1.60
N PHE A 669 30.65 -25.92 0.83
CA PHE A 669 29.22 -26.16 0.67
C PHE A 669 28.92 -27.65 0.47
N ASN A 670 27.65 -28.03 0.66
CA ASN A 670 27.18 -29.38 0.37
C ASN A 670 27.09 -29.58 -1.15
N TYR A 671 27.97 -30.42 -1.69
CA TYR A 671 28.03 -30.80 -3.09
C TYR A 671 26.80 -31.64 -3.47
N GLY A 672 26.03 -31.18 -4.45
CA GLY A 672 24.82 -31.86 -4.89
C GLY A 672 23.87 -30.92 -5.62
N GLY A 673 23.93 -30.96 -6.94
CA GLY A 673 23.12 -30.18 -7.88
C GLY A 673 23.27 -30.75 -9.29
N SER A 674 22.42 -30.31 -10.21
CA SER A 674 22.50 -30.69 -11.63
C SER A 674 22.26 -29.46 -12.50
N GLY A 675 22.88 -29.44 -13.68
CA GLY A 675 22.72 -28.35 -14.64
C GLY A 675 23.56 -27.11 -14.32
N ILE A 676 23.20 -26.02 -14.99
CA ILE A 676 23.87 -24.72 -14.92
C ILE A 676 23.26 -23.91 -13.78
N VAL A 677 24.11 -23.30 -12.95
CA VAL A 677 23.72 -22.51 -11.78
C VAL A 677 24.42 -21.15 -11.78
N SER A 678 23.79 -20.18 -11.11
CA SER A 678 24.34 -18.82 -10.93
C SER A 678 25.16 -18.74 -9.64
N LEU A 679 26.13 -17.84 -9.59
CA LEU A 679 26.94 -17.52 -8.42
C LEU A 679 26.45 -16.18 -7.84
N ASN A 680 26.09 -16.15 -6.56
CA ASN A 680 25.67 -14.94 -5.88
C ASN A 680 26.61 -14.64 -4.71
N ILE A 681 27.12 -13.41 -4.63
CA ILE A 681 28.04 -12.95 -3.60
C ILE A 681 27.48 -11.65 -3.02
N THR A 682 27.21 -11.63 -1.72
CA THR A 682 26.73 -10.45 -1.01
C THR A 682 27.74 -10.04 0.05
N GLN A 683 28.19 -8.79 0.08
CA GLN A 683 29.00 -8.22 1.16
C GLN A 683 28.93 -6.69 1.12
N ASN A 684 29.19 -6.02 2.23
CA ASN A 684 29.17 -4.55 2.34
C ASN A 684 27.86 -3.93 1.81
N GLN A 685 26.73 -4.62 2.01
CA GLN A 685 25.40 -4.26 1.49
C GLN A 685 25.28 -4.25 -0.06
N LYS A 686 26.28 -4.79 -0.75
CA LYS A 686 26.33 -4.95 -2.21
C LYS A 686 26.14 -6.42 -2.60
N VAL A 687 25.46 -6.63 -3.72
CA VAL A 687 25.16 -7.95 -4.27
C VAL A 687 25.75 -8.04 -5.67
N TRP A 688 26.57 -9.06 -5.92
CA TRP A 688 27.09 -9.40 -7.23
C TRP A 688 26.55 -10.76 -7.68
N ILE A 689 26.02 -10.81 -8.89
CA ILE A 689 25.39 -12.00 -9.46
C ILE A 689 26.09 -12.37 -10.77
N GLY A 690 26.77 -13.51 -10.77
CA GLY A 690 27.20 -14.20 -11.98
C GLY A 690 26.08 -15.11 -12.46
N LYS A 691 25.35 -14.72 -13.50
CA LYS A 691 24.30 -15.55 -14.11
C LYS A 691 24.91 -16.69 -14.94
N ASP A 692 24.30 -17.88 -14.88
CA ASP A 692 24.73 -19.07 -15.65
C ASP A 692 26.24 -19.38 -15.51
N TYR A 693 26.79 -19.21 -14.30
CA TYR A 693 28.23 -19.03 -14.06
C TYR A 693 29.00 -20.33 -13.78
N TYR A 694 28.32 -21.41 -13.43
CA TYR A 694 28.93 -22.73 -13.21
C TYR A 694 28.01 -23.85 -13.68
N SER A 695 28.59 -24.95 -14.18
CA SER A 695 27.87 -26.14 -14.61
C SER A 695 28.34 -27.35 -13.81
N TYR A 696 27.42 -28.05 -13.12
CA TYR A 696 27.78 -29.26 -12.39
C TYR A 696 28.21 -30.38 -13.36
N PRO A 697 29.39 -31.00 -13.17
CA PRO A 697 29.83 -32.08 -14.02
C PRO A 697 28.86 -33.27 -13.90
N LEU A 698 28.36 -33.76 -15.04
CA LEU A 698 27.55 -34.97 -15.09
C LEU A 698 28.38 -36.17 -14.62
N GLN A 699 27.79 -37.04 -13.78
CA GLN A 699 28.47 -38.25 -13.29
C GLN A 699 28.90 -39.18 -14.44
N THR A 700 28.16 -39.18 -15.54
CA THR A 700 28.54 -39.80 -16.82
C THR A 700 28.08 -38.89 -17.97
N LYS A 701 29.03 -38.31 -18.74
CA LYS A 701 28.71 -37.58 -19.97
C LYS A 701 28.52 -38.61 -21.09
N PRO A 702 27.30 -38.83 -21.61
CA PRO A 702 27.10 -39.77 -22.72
C PRO A 702 27.77 -39.23 -23.98
N CYS A 703 28.43 -40.11 -24.73
CA CYS A 703 29.02 -39.68 -26.00
C CYS A 703 27.96 -39.38 -27.05
N PRO A 704 28.18 -38.38 -27.91
CA PRO A 704 27.30 -38.04 -29.02
C PRO A 704 26.94 -39.28 -29.86
N ASN A 705 25.64 -39.56 -30.01
CA ASN A 705 25.10 -40.71 -30.76
C ASN A 705 25.79 -42.07 -30.46
N GLY A 706 26.36 -42.25 -29.27
CA GLY A 706 27.14 -43.45 -28.93
C GLY A 706 28.34 -43.69 -29.85
N CYS A 707 28.97 -42.61 -30.34
CA CYS A 707 30.06 -42.64 -31.32
C CYS A 707 29.70 -43.37 -32.61
N SER A 708 28.40 -43.37 -32.95
CA SER A 708 27.83 -44.04 -34.12
C SER A 708 28.31 -45.49 -34.30
N LYS A 709 28.76 -46.14 -33.22
CA LYS A 709 29.41 -47.46 -33.19
C LYS A 709 30.74 -47.55 -33.99
N ASN A 710 31.30 -46.43 -34.43
CA ASN A 710 32.55 -46.34 -35.20
C ASN A 710 33.70 -45.69 -34.40
N GLY A 711 33.59 -45.67 -33.08
CA GLY A 711 34.63 -45.16 -32.19
C GLY A 711 34.41 -45.62 -30.76
N VAL A 712 35.37 -45.24 -29.90
CA VAL A 712 35.33 -45.50 -28.45
C VAL A 712 34.93 -44.22 -27.72
N CYS A 713 33.95 -44.34 -26.83
CA CYS A 713 33.55 -43.24 -25.96
C CYS A 713 34.56 -43.07 -24.81
N SER A 714 35.22 -41.92 -24.73
CA SER A 714 36.13 -41.56 -23.66
C SER A 714 35.76 -40.19 -23.09
N LYS A 715 35.40 -40.14 -21.79
CA LYS A 715 35.00 -38.90 -21.09
C LYS A 715 33.90 -38.07 -21.77
N GLY A 716 33.00 -38.71 -22.53
CA GLY A 716 31.93 -38.02 -23.26
C GLY A 716 32.30 -37.52 -24.65
N GLU A 717 33.49 -37.88 -25.14
CA GLU A 717 33.94 -37.63 -26.51
C GLU A 717 34.21 -38.92 -27.27
N CYS A 718 34.03 -38.88 -28.59
CA CYS A 718 34.24 -40.04 -29.45
C CYS A 718 35.63 -40.05 -30.06
N GLN A 719 36.40 -41.09 -29.72
CA GLN A 719 37.65 -41.42 -30.38
C GLN A 719 37.36 -42.34 -31.55
N CYS A 720 37.34 -41.80 -32.77
CA CYS A 720 36.98 -42.55 -33.96
C CYS A 720 38.05 -43.57 -34.35
N TYR A 721 37.60 -44.73 -34.83
CA TYR A 721 38.48 -45.70 -35.46
C TYR A 721 39.03 -45.17 -36.80
N ASP A 722 40.16 -45.70 -37.25
CA ASP A 722 40.80 -45.28 -38.50
C ASP A 722 39.81 -45.29 -39.68
N GLY A 723 39.79 -44.19 -40.44
CA GLY A 723 38.87 -43.97 -41.56
C GLY A 723 37.52 -43.33 -41.19
N TYR A 724 37.22 -43.15 -39.90
CA TYR A 724 36.03 -42.44 -39.42
C TYR A 724 36.37 -41.10 -38.75
N PHE A 725 35.49 -40.11 -38.91
CA PHE A 725 35.71 -38.72 -38.53
C PHE A 725 34.42 -38.07 -38.00
N GLY A 726 34.57 -36.94 -37.30
CA GLY A 726 33.48 -36.17 -36.68
C GLY A 726 33.26 -36.52 -35.20
N PHE A 727 32.52 -35.68 -34.47
CA PHE A 727 32.30 -35.80 -33.02
C PHE A 727 31.54 -37.04 -32.54
N ASP A 728 30.80 -37.67 -33.44
CA ASP A 728 30.10 -38.92 -33.22
C ASP A 728 30.63 -40.05 -34.12
N CYS A 729 31.75 -39.85 -34.84
CA CYS A 729 32.31 -40.84 -35.77
C CYS A 729 31.34 -41.31 -36.87
N ALA A 730 30.34 -40.50 -37.23
CA ALA A 730 29.39 -40.83 -38.30
C ALA A 730 29.95 -40.62 -39.71
N SER A 731 31.04 -39.87 -39.87
CA SER A 731 31.60 -39.52 -41.18
C SER A 731 32.71 -40.50 -41.55
N LYS A 732 32.82 -40.90 -42.83
CA LYS A 732 33.82 -41.86 -43.31
C LYS A 732 34.50 -41.31 -44.56
N THR A 733 35.82 -41.31 -44.62
CA THR A 733 36.52 -41.06 -45.90
C THR A 733 36.56 -42.35 -46.69
N THR A 734 36.12 -42.32 -47.94
CA THR A 734 36.37 -43.43 -48.87
C THR A 734 37.79 -43.26 -49.41
N ASP A 735 38.59 -44.33 -49.35
CA ASP A 735 39.87 -44.40 -50.06
C ASP A 735 39.57 -44.31 -51.56
N ASP A 736 39.76 -43.13 -52.15
CA ASP A 736 40.19 -42.95 -53.55
C ASP A 736 40.43 -41.46 -53.87
N ASN A 737 41.36 -41.20 -54.78
CA ASN A 737 41.93 -39.90 -55.19
C ASN A 737 40.95 -38.88 -55.84
N GLU A 738 39.65 -38.93 -55.53
CA GLU A 738 38.61 -38.03 -56.10
C GLU A 738 37.74 -37.32 -55.04
N LEU A 739 38.26 -37.10 -53.83
CA LEU A 739 37.56 -36.27 -52.83
C LEU A 739 37.70 -34.77 -53.18
N PRO A 740 36.61 -33.98 -53.14
CA PRO A 740 36.71 -32.55 -53.41
C PRO A 740 37.50 -31.85 -52.31
N LYS A 741 38.60 -31.20 -52.70
CA LYS A 741 39.46 -30.43 -51.79
C LYS A 741 38.71 -29.19 -51.29
N SER A 742 38.75 -28.97 -49.99
CA SER A 742 38.26 -27.73 -49.39
C SER A 742 39.32 -26.63 -49.50
N ASN A 743 38.95 -25.48 -50.05
CA ASN A 743 39.81 -24.30 -50.10
C ASN A 743 39.36 -23.30 -49.03
N LEU A 744 40.33 -22.80 -48.26
CA LEU A 744 40.11 -21.79 -47.23
C LEU A 744 40.44 -20.42 -47.81
N THR A 745 39.51 -19.48 -47.69
CA THR A 745 39.74 -18.07 -47.96
C THR A 745 39.34 -17.26 -46.73
N VAL A 746 40.17 -16.30 -46.33
CA VAL A 746 39.93 -15.43 -45.18
C VAL A 746 39.85 -13.99 -45.69
N GLY A 747 38.75 -13.29 -45.38
CA GLY A 747 38.56 -11.89 -45.77
C GLY A 747 39.43 -10.96 -44.94
N GLU A 748 40.35 -10.24 -45.59
CA GLU A 748 41.34 -9.40 -44.91
C GLU A 748 40.72 -8.20 -44.18
N ASP A 749 39.62 -7.66 -44.68
CA ASP A 749 38.90 -6.52 -44.06
C ASP A 749 37.82 -6.94 -43.06
N SER A 750 37.23 -8.13 -43.25
CA SER A 750 36.06 -8.60 -42.50
C SER A 750 36.38 -9.64 -41.43
N GLY A 751 37.56 -10.27 -41.48
CA GLY A 751 37.88 -11.42 -40.64
C GLY A 751 37.01 -12.66 -40.93
N SER A 752 36.22 -12.64 -42.02
CA SER A 752 35.30 -13.72 -42.35
C SER A 752 36.04 -14.91 -42.92
N ILE A 753 35.77 -16.10 -42.40
CA ILE A 753 36.31 -17.37 -42.90
C ILE A 753 35.31 -17.95 -43.89
N SER A 754 35.76 -18.20 -45.11
CA SER A 754 34.96 -18.82 -46.16
C SER A 754 35.62 -20.13 -46.60
N ILE A 755 34.92 -21.24 -46.37
CA ILE A 755 35.37 -22.59 -46.71
C ILE A 755 34.60 -23.06 -47.93
N ASN A 756 35.30 -23.07 -49.05
CA ASN A 756 34.78 -23.49 -50.33
C ASN A 756 34.97 -24.99 -50.54
N ASN A 757 33.91 -25.70 -50.92
CA ASN A 757 33.99 -27.06 -51.42
C ASN A 757 33.05 -27.24 -52.64
N GLN A 758 33.62 -27.17 -53.84
CA GLN A 758 32.90 -27.17 -55.12
C GLN A 758 31.85 -26.04 -55.22
N LYS A 759 30.56 -26.38 -55.29
CA LYS A 759 29.42 -25.43 -55.38
C LYS A 759 28.95 -24.93 -54.02
N THR A 760 29.40 -25.54 -52.93
CA THR A 760 28.93 -25.23 -51.57
C THR A 760 29.97 -24.35 -50.88
N ASN A 761 29.52 -23.24 -50.32
CA ASN A 761 30.36 -22.30 -49.60
C ASN A 761 29.84 -22.13 -48.17
N PHE A 762 30.72 -22.32 -47.18
CA PHE A 762 30.40 -22.12 -45.77
C PHE A 762 31.13 -20.87 -45.26
N ASP A 763 30.37 -19.89 -44.80
CA ASP A 763 30.90 -18.65 -44.23
C ASP A 763 30.76 -18.68 -42.71
N ILE A 764 31.79 -18.23 -42.01
CA ILE A 764 31.86 -18.13 -40.55
C ILE A 764 32.43 -16.75 -40.22
N SER A 765 31.80 -16.01 -39.31
CA SER A 765 32.24 -14.68 -38.92
C SER A 765 31.90 -14.36 -37.47
N ILE A 766 32.82 -13.64 -36.81
CA ILE A 766 32.51 -12.93 -35.57
C ILE A 766 31.86 -11.60 -35.93
N VAL A 767 30.67 -11.34 -35.41
CA VAL A 767 29.80 -10.25 -35.91
C VAL A 767 29.80 -9.06 -34.97
N ARG A 768 29.67 -9.31 -33.67
CA ARG A 768 29.58 -8.28 -32.64
C ARG A 768 30.15 -8.78 -31.31
N LEU A 769 30.70 -7.86 -30.54
CA LEU A 769 30.92 -8.01 -29.10
C LEU A 769 29.93 -7.08 -28.39
N LEU A 770 29.10 -7.62 -27.51
CA LEU A 770 28.11 -6.88 -26.75
C LEU A 770 28.48 -6.90 -25.27
N GLU A 771 28.33 -5.75 -24.60
CA GLU A 771 28.27 -5.68 -23.14
C GLU A 771 26.80 -5.64 -22.75
N THR A 772 26.35 -6.57 -21.90
CA THR A 772 24.95 -6.69 -21.48
C THR A 772 24.79 -6.59 -19.96
N ASP A 773 23.70 -5.97 -19.50
CA ASP A 773 23.34 -5.93 -18.09
C ASP A 773 22.83 -7.30 -17.55
N LEU A 774 22.50 -7.37 -16.25
CA LEU A 774 22.00 -8.59 -15.59
C LEU A 774 20.69 -9.14 -16.17
N ILE A 775 19.89 -8.28 -16.81
CA ILE A 775 18.59 -8.63 -17.40
C ILE A 775 18.77 -9.06 -18.87
N GLY A 776 19.89 -8.69 -19.49
CA GLY A 776 20.27 -9.04 -20.86
C GLY A 776 20.12 -7.89 -21.86
N ASN A 777 19.93 -6.64 -21.39
CA ASN A 777 19.89 -5.48 -22.27
C ASN A 777 21.31 -5.10 -22.70
N VAL A 778 21.45 -4.68 -23.96
CA VAL A 778 22.75 -4.27 -24.52
C VAL A 778 23.09 -2.87 -24.03
N VAL A 779 24.22 -2.74 -23.35
CA VAL A 779 24.76 -1.49 -22.80
C VAL A 779 25.88 -0.93 -23.71
N ARG A 780 26.71 -1.81 -24.29
CA ARG A 780 27.65 -1.44 -25.37
C ARG A 780 27.59 -2.45 -26.52
N ASN A 781 27.81 -1.97 -27.73
CA ASN A 781 27.78 -2.79 -28.94
C ASN A 781 28.97 -2.43 -29.85
N PHE A 782 29.86 -3.38 -30.06
CA PHE A 782 31.00 -3.26 -30.96
C PHE A 782 30.76 -4.12 -32.19
N SER A 783 30.74 -3.50 -33.37
CA SER A 783 30.69 -4.25 -34.62
C SER A 783 32.07 -4.79 -34.96
N LEU A 784 32.10 -6.09 -35.29
CA LEU A 784 33.30 -6.85 -35.66
C LEU A 784 33.27 -7.30 -37.14
N LYS A 785 32.35 -6.75 -37.94
CA LYS A 785 32.18 -7.13 -39.35
C LYS A 785 33.24 -6.52 -40.28
N THR A 786 33.85 -5.41 -39.86
CA THR A 786 34.83 -4.61 -40.62
C THR A 786 35.76 -3.88 -39.65
N ASN A 787 36.81 -3.23 -40.16
CA ASN A 787 37.79 -2.41 -39.40
C ASN A 787 38.82 -3.22 -38.59
N TRP A 788 39.21 -4.37 -39.11
CA TRP A 788 40.32 -5.14 -38.56
C TRP A 788 41.66 -4.59 -39.06
N ASP A 789 42.63 -4.49 -38.15
CA ASP A 789 44.05 -4.35 -38.49
C ASP A 789 44.67 -5.74 -38.64
N THR A 790 45.08 -6.08 -39.87
CA THR A 790 45.35 -7.46 -40.28
C THR A 790 46.83 -7.70 -40.47
N GLU A 791 47.37 -8.65 -39.71
CA GLU A 791 48.73 -9.18 -39.87
C GLU A 791 48.66 -10.61 -40.42
N LYS A 792 49.23 -10.84 -41.61
CA LYS A 792 49.30 -12.15 -42.25
C LYS A 792 50.73 -12.70 -42.21
N ASN A 793 50.89 -13.94 -41.76
CA ASN A 793 52.18 -14.64 -41.80
C ASN A 793 52.16 -15.72 -42.89
N GLU A 794 52.71 -15.40 -44.07
CA GLU A 794 52.64 -16.25 -45.27
C GLU A 794 53.34 -17.60 -45.13
N ASN A 795 54.26 -17.75 -44.17
CA ASN A 795 54.99 -18.99 -43.93
C ASN A 795 54.26 -19.97 -43.00
N GLN A 796 53.14 -19.59 -42.37
CA GLN A 796 52.50 -20.36 -41.29
C GLN A 796 50.98 -20.54 -41.42
N ASN A 797 50.33 -20.16 -42.52
CA ASN A 797 48.86 -20.27 -42.68
C ASN A 797 48.07 -19.67 -41.48
N THR A 798 48.55 -18.54 -40.95
CA THR A 798 47.98 -17.84 -39.79
C THR A 798 47.65 -16.39 -40.12
N TRP A 799 46.50 -15.95 -39.62
CA TRP A 799 46.00 -14.58 -39.71
C TRP A 799 45.70 -14.05 -38.32
N LYS A 800 46.06 -12.80 -38.08
CA LYS A 800 45.75 -12.07 -36.84
C LYS A 800 45.03 -10.78 -37.20
N PHE A 801 43.84 -10.61 -36.64
CA PHE A 801 42.98 -9.45 -36.82
C PHE A 801 42.89 -8.72 -35.49
N SER A 802 43.28 -7.46 -35.44
CA SER A 802 43.27 -6.66 -34.21
C SER A 802 42.32 -5.48 -34.35
N GLN A 803 41.51 -5.21 -33.33
CA GLN A 803 40.64 -4.04 -33.30
C GLN A 803 40.67 -3.41 -31.90
N VAL A 804 40.86 -2.09 -31.86
CA VAL A 804 40.71 -1.33 -30.61
C VAL A 804 39.22 -1.08 -30.38
N LEU A 805 38.73 -1.43 -29.19
CA LEU A 805 37.33 -1.27 -28.83
C LEU A 805 37.07 0.14 -28.28
N PHE A 806 37.82 0.51 -27.23
CA PHE A 806 37.80 1.83 -26.59
C PHE A 806 38.97 1.93 -25.60
N ASP A 807 39.47 3.14 -25.35
CA ASP A 807 40.63 3.39 -24.49
C ASP A 807 41.83 2.47 -24.84
N ASN A 808 42.25 1.62 -23.89
CA ASN A 808 43.30 0.62 -24.03
C ASN A 808 42.74 -0.82 -24.12
N SER A 809 41.43 -0.97 -24.36
CA SER A 809 40.75 -2.26 -24.55
C SER A 809 40.79 -2.66 -26.02
N SER A 810 41.19 -3.90 -26.29
CA SER A 810 41.30 -4.43 -27.66
C SER A 810 40.77 -5.86 -27.74
N ILE A 811 40.33 -6.21 -28.93
CA ILE A 811 40.00 -7.58 -29.32
C ILE A 811 40.97 -8.02 -30.43
N VAL A 812 41.51 -9.22 -30.29
CA VAL A 812 42.40 -9.86 -31.26
C VAL A 812 41.81 -11.21 -31.64
N TYR A 813 41.61 -11.42 -32.93
CA TYR A 813 41.07 -12.64 -33.50
C TYR A 813 42.14 -13.35 -34.34
N TYR A 814 42.47 -14.57 -33.96
CA TYR A 814 43.44 -15.41 -34.66
C TYR A 814 42.71 -16.49 -35.44
N VAL A 815 43.20 -16.74 -36.65
CA VAL A 815 42.74 -17.82 -37.52
C VAL A 815 43.96 -18.63 -37.95
N GLU A 816 43.94 -19.94 -37.74
CA GLU A 816 45.02 -20.86 -38.10
C GLU A 816 44.44 -22.04 -38.89
N LYS A 817 45.02 -22.36 -40.06
CA LYS A 817 44.72 -23.60 -40.77
C LYS A 817 45.64 -24.73 -40.28
N SER A 818 45.08 -25.87 -39.90
CA SER A 818 45.86 -27.03 -39.46
C SER A 818 46.34 -27.89 -40.63
N ASP A 819 47.65 -28.06 -40.78
CA ASP A 819 48.25 -28.89 -41.84
C ASP A 819 48.37 -30.39 -41.49
N SER A 820 48.16 -30.75 -40.21
CA SER A 820 48.19 -32.12 -39.72
C SER A 820 47.21 -32.34 -38.56
N ARG A 821 46.89 -33.61 -38.26
CA ARG A 821 46.15 -34.00 -37.06
C ARG A 821 47.02 -33.76 -35.83
N LYS A 822 46.53 -33.01 -34.83
CA LYS A 822 47.28 -32.70 -33.59
C LYS A 822 46.39 -32.73 -32.34
N PRO A 823 46.83 -33.35 -31.23
CA PRO A 823 46.16 -33.22 -29.94
C PRO A 823 46.36 -31.80 -29.39
N MET A 824 45.32 -31.24 -28.79
CA MET A 824 45.26 -29.89 -28.26
C MET A 824 44.60 -29.92 -26.87
N SER A 825 44.87 -28.91 -26.06
CA SER A 825 44.20 -28.70 -24.78
C SER A 825 43.93 -27.22 -24.59
N PHE A 826 42.73 -26.88 -24.14
CA PHE A 826 42.33 -25.50 -23.85
C PHE A 826 41.45 -25.45 -22.61
N ALA A 827 41.77 -24.55 -21.67
CA ALA A 827 41.01 -24.34 -20.42
C ALA A 827 40.68 -25.66 -19.65
N GLY A 828 41.58 -26.64 -19.68
CA GLY A 828 41.41 -27.94 -19.02
C GLY A 828 40.60 -28.99 -19.81
N VAL A 829 40.23 -28.68 -21.05
CA VAL A 829 39.54 -29.58 -21.98
C VAL A 829 40.54 -30.05 -23.05
N ASP A 830 40.79 -31.36 -23.10
CA ASP A 830 41.63 -31.99 -24.11
C ASP A 830 40.79 -32.36 -25.34
N PHE A 831 41.28 -32.05 -26.53
CA PHE A 831 40.58 -32.38 -27.77
C PHE A 831 41.58 -32.62 -28.93
N THR A 832 41.12 -33.23 -30.02
CA THR A 832 41.96 -33.43 -31.22
C THR A 832 41.51 -32.50 -32.34
N LEU A 833 42.46 -31.80 -32.95
CA LEU A 833 42.27 -31.01 -34.15
C LEU A 833 42.67 -31.85 -35.37
N GLU A 834 41.76 -31.97 -36.33
CA GLU A 834 41.97 -32.78 -37.54
C GLU A 834 42.68 -31.97 -38.64
N LYS A 835 43.33 -32.67 -39.58
CA LYS A 835 43.98 -32.05 -40.74
C LYS A 835 42.95 -31.26 -41.58
N ASP A 836 43.36 -30.12 -42.13
CA ASP A 836 42.54 -29.18 -42.92
C ASP A 836 41.39 -28.50 -42.13
N SER A 837 41.44 -28.55 -40.80
CA SER A 837 40.55 -27.77 -39.91
C SER A 837 41.04 -26.34 -39.72
N VAL A 838 40.12 -25.44 -39.38
CA VAL A 838 40.40 -24.05 -39.01
C VAL A 838 40.24 -23.88 -37.51
N LYS A 839 41.33 -23.56 -36.83
CA LYS A 839 41.33 -23.19 -35.42
C LYS A 839 41.18 -21.68 -35.31
N THR A 840 40.37 -21.22 -34.37
CA THR A 840 40.20 -19.79 -34.12
C THR A 840 40.39 -19.47 -32.66
N ARG A 841 40.92 -18.28 -32.36
CA ARG A 841 41.11 -17.82 -30.99
C ARG A 841 40.74 -16.35 -30.89
N VAL A 842 39.95 -15.99 -29.90
CA VAL A 842 39.57 -14.60 -29.63
C VAL A 842 40.17 -14.21 -28.30
N GLU A 843 40.99 -13.17 -28.29
CA GLU A 843 41.54 -12.55 -27.09
C GLU A 843 40.90 -11.17 -26.92
N ILE A 844 40.31 -10.92 -25.76
CA ILE A 844 39.84 -9.60 -25.34
C ILE A 844 40.74 -9.19 -24.19
N THR A 845 41.41 -8.05 -24.30
CA THR A 845 42.43 -7.62 -23.35
C THR A 845 42.10 -6.26 -22.75
N ASN A 846 42.33 -6.13 -21.43
CA ASN A 846 42.14 -4.88 -20.69
C ASN A 846 40.73 -4.29 -20.84
N TYR A 847 39.71 -5.15 -20.83
CA TYR A 847 38.32 -4.73 -20.96
C TYR A 847 37.84 -4.04 -19.69
N LYS A 848 37.26 -2.84 -19.84
CA LYS A 848 36.67 -2.07 -18.74
C LYS A 848 35.15 -2.01 -18.90
N TYR A 849 34.45 -2.74 -18.06
CA TYR A 849 32.99 -2.74 -18.03
C TYR A 849 32.43 -1.39 -17.57
N GLN A 850 31.23 -1.05 -18.07
CA GLN A 850 30.46 0.10 -17.59
C GLN A 850 29.88 -0.15 -16.19
N SER A 851 29.66 -1.43 -15.83
CA SER A 851 29.28 -1.88 -14.50
C SER A 851 29.89 -3.26 -14.22
N THR A 852 30.29 -3.53 -12.98
CA THR A 852 30.80 -4.85 -12.55
C THR A 852 29.75 -5.96 -12.60
N LEU A 853 28.47 -5.60 -12.76
CA LEU A 853 27.35 -6.51 -12.93
C LEU A 853 27.11 -6.88 -14.41
N ASN A 854 27.76 -6.19 -15.35
CA ASN A 854 27.62 -6.47 -16.77
C ASN A 854 28.45 -7.71 -17.18
N THR A 855 28.06 -8.31 -18.29
CA THR A 855 28.74 -9.48 -18.89
C THR A 855 28.99 -9.24 -20.37
N LEU A 856 29.88 -10.03 -20.97
CA LEU A 856 30.16 -9.95 -22.40
C LEU A 856 29.44 -11.05 -23.16
N GLN A 857 28.95 -10.72 -24.36
CA GLN A 857 28.44 -11.68 -25.32
C GLN A 857 29.16 -11.54 -26.65
N LEU A 858 29.80 -12.61 -27.11
CA LEU A 858 30.40 -12.68 -28.44
C LEU A 858 29.41 -13.34 -29.40
N ILE A 859 29.05 -12.62 -30.46
CA ILE A 859 28.09 -13.08 -31.46
C ILE A 859 28.81 -13.66 -32.66
N LEU A 860 28.57 -14.94 -32.94
CA LEU A 860 29.08 -15.65 -34.11
C LEU A 860 27.94 -15.95 -35.08
N GLU A 861 28.24 -15.82 -36.37
CA GLU A 861 27.31 -16.15 -37.44
C GLU A 861 27.96 -17.14 -38.39
N SER A 862 27.22 -18.17 -38.78
CA SER A 862 27.61 -19.09 -39.85
C SER A 862 26.49 -19.21 -40.88
N SER A 863 26.84 -19.19 -42.16
CA SER A 863 25.89 -19.30 -43.27
C SER A 863 26.39 -20.24 -44.36
N VAL A 864 25.46 -20.79 -45.15
CA VAL A 864 25.76 -21.66 -46.28
C VAL A 864 25.15 -21.15 -47.59
N SER A 865 26.02 -20.84 -48.55
CA SER A 865 25.65 -20.33 -49.87
C SER A 865 26.03 -21.31 -51.00
N LEU A 866 25.45 -21.11 -52.18
CA LEU A 866 25.83 -21.81 -53.41
C LEU A 866 26.62 -20.84 -54.30
N LEU A 867 27.65 -21.34 -54.98
CA LEU A 867 28.39 -20.57 -55.97
C LEU A 867 27.83 -20.82 -57.36
N ASP A 868 27.35 -19.76 -58.01
CA ASP A 868 26.66 -19.81 -59.31
C ASP A 868 27.59 -20.11 -60.51
N ASN A 869 28.92 -20.13 -60.32
CA ASN A 869 29.91 -20.11 -61.40
C ASN A 869 30.88 -21.31 -61.43
N THR A 870 30.37 -22.55 -61.34
CA THR A 870 31.21 -23.72 -61.70
C THR A 870 30.52 -24.61 -62.73
N ASN A 871 31.15 -24.71 -63.91
CA ASN A 871 30.81 -25.63 -65.01
C ASN A 871 31.09 -27.10 -64.64
N GLU A 872 30.77 -27.53 -63.41
CA GLU A 872 30.92 -28.92 -62.96
C GLU A 872 29.54 -29.54 -62.67
N ASN A 873 29.16 -30.49 -63.51
CA ASN A 873 27.86 -31.18 -63.52
C ASN A 873 27.81 -32.44 -62.62
N ASN A 874 28.57 -32.51 -61.52
CA ASN A 874 28.76 -33.79 -60.80
C ASN A 874 28.10 -33.91 -59.42
N ASN A 875 27.21 -33.00 -59.00
CA ASN A 875 26.62 -33.02 -57.64
C ASN A 875 25.09 -33.19 -57.56
N GLU A 876 24.39 -33.50 -58.66
CA GLU A 876 22.92 -33.53 -58.67
C GLU A 876 22.28 -34.65 -57.83
N CYS A 877 23.06 -35.66 -57.41
CA CYS A 877 22.58 -36.82 -56.67
C CYS A 877 22.78 -36.75 -55.15
N ASN A 878 23.38 -35.68 -54.64
CA ASN A 878 23.55 -35.43 -53.22
C ASN A 878 22.41 -34.56 -52.67
N ASP A 879 22.08 -34.71 -51.39
CA ASP A 879 20.93 -34.03 -50.76
C ASP A 879 21.14 -32.51 -50.71
N LYS A 880 20.27 -31.78 -51.42
CA LYS A 880 20.31 -30.31 -51.54
C LYS A 880 19.69 -29.59 -50.33
N SER A 881 19.04 -30.32 -49.44
CA SER A 881 18.44 -29.73 -48.24
C SER A 881 19.52 -29.31 -47.24
N VAL A 882 19.30 -28.17 -46.59
CA VAL A 882 20.14 -27.73 -45.47
C VAL A 882 19.62 -28.39 -44.21
N ASN A 883 20.45 -29.19 -43.55
CA ASN A 883 20.10 -29.83 -42.28
C ASN A 883 21.05 -29.35 -41.19
N ILE A 884 20.50 -28.68 -40.17
CA ILE A 884 21.24 -28.17 -39.02
C ILE A 884 20.92 -29.08 -37.83
N ASP A 885 21.91 -29.85 -37.37
CA ASP A 885 21.80 -30.62 -36.13
C ASP A 885 22.41 -29.81 -34.98
N SER A 886 21.55 -29.40 -34.05
CA SER A 886 21.87 -28.55 -32.90
C SER A 886 21.47 -29.21 -31.58
N ASN A 887 21.32 -30.53 -31.53
CA ASN A 887 20.92 -31.27 -30.33
C ASN A 887 21.94 -31.16 -29.18
N ASN A 888 23.17 -30.69 -29.45
CA ASN A 888 24.18 -30.38 -28.48
C ASN A 888 24.80 -29.00 -28.78
N THR A 889 24.73 -28.05 -27.84
CA THR A 889 25.24 -26.68 -28.02
C THR A 889 26.76 -26.61 -28.20
N ASN A 890 27.49 -27.66 -27.81
CA ASN A 890 28.95 -27.72 -27.94
C ASN A 890 29.39 -28.24 -29.33
N PHE A 891 28.48 -28.88 -30.08
CA PHE A 891 28.75 -29.44 -31.40
C PHE A 891 27.64 -29.11 -32.37
N ILE A 892 27.94 -28.23 -33.31
CA ILE A 892 26.97 -27.72 -34.28
C ILE A 892 27.36 -28.21 -35.64
N THR A 893 26.38 -28.73 -36.40
CA THR A 893 26.66 -29.20 -37.75
C THR A 893 25.68 -28.67 -38.78
N ILE A 894 26.21 -28.19 -39.90
CA ILE A 894 25.44 -27.68 -41.05
C ILE A 894 25.73 -28.58 -42.24
N LYS A 895 24.73 -29.33 -42.71
CA LYS A 895 24.84 -30.23 -43.87
C LYS A 895 24.19 -29.60 -45.10
N LYS A 896 24.87 -29.64 -46.26
CA LYS A 896 24.34 -29.26 -47.58
C LYS A 896 25.12 -29.96 -48.71
N ASP A 897 24.42 -30.46 -49.73
CA ASP A 897 24.97 -31.17 -50.90
C ASP A 897 25.90 -32.34 -50.56
N GLY A 898 25.64 -33.06 -49.47
CA GLY A 898 26.50 -34.14 -48.98
C GLY A 898 27.82 -33.69 -48.31
N LYS A 899 27.96 -32.40 -47.99
CA LYS A 899 29.06 -31.85 -47.17
C LYS A 899 28.53 -31.42 -45.83
N LYS A 900 29.35 -31.54 -44.78
CA LYS A 900 28.99 -31.22 -43.40
C LYS A 900 30.04 -30.30 -42.79
N LEU A 901 29.68 -29.04 -42.54
CA LEU A 901 30.45 -28.16 -41.66
C LEU A 901 30.26 -28.66 -40.23
N TYR A 902 31.37 -28.92 -39.55
CA TYR A 902 31.45 -29.29 -38.15
C TYR A 902 32.05 -28.13 -37.36
N SER A 903 31.34 -27.66 -36.34
CA SER A 903 31.84 -26.65 -35.41
C SER A 903 31.83 -27.22 -34.00
N ARG A 904 32.93 -27.01 -33.29
CA ARG A 904 33.09 -27.33 -31.87
C ARG A 904 33.26 -26.02 -31.10
N ILE A 905 32.42 -25.86 -30.09
CA ILE A 905 32.47 -24.73 -29.18
C ILE A 905 32.79 -25.29 -27.80
N ILE A 906 33.97 -24.93 -27.30
CA ILE A 906 34.41 -25.31 -25.96
C ILE A 906 33.58 -24.49 -24.96
N ASP A 907 32.96 -25.17 -24.01
CA ASP A 907 32.13 -24.57 -22.94
C ASP A 907 32.97 -23.98 -21.79
N HIS A 908 34.27 -23.79 -22.04
CA HIS A 908 35.23 -23.21 -21.11
C HIS A 908 36.00 -22.07 -21.78
N ILE A 909 36.31 -21.06 -21.00
CA ILE A 909 37.07 -19.86 -21.36
C ILE A 909 38.25 -19.71 -20.39
N LEU A 910 39.31 -19.01 -20.79
CA LEU A 910 40.26 -18.46 -19.81
C LEU A 910 39.82 -17.04 -19.45
N SER A 911 39.35 -16.88 -18.22
CA SER A 911 38.99 -15.61 -17.60
C SER A 911 40.09 -15.20 -16.62
N ASP A 912 40.80 -14.11 -16.92
CA ASP A 912 41.97 -13.65 -16.18
C ASP A 912 42.98 -14.79 -15.94
N ASP A 913 43.33 -15.50 -17.03
CA ASP A 913 44.23 -16.67 -17.09
C ASP A 913 43.75 -17.93 -16.35
N ARG A 914 42.46 -18.00 -15.98
CA ARG A 914 41.89 -19.14 -15.24
C ARG A 914 40.72 -19.78 -16.02
N PRO A 915 40.66 -21.12 -16.09
CA PRO A 915 39.51 -21.79 -16.67
C PRO A 915 38.22 -21.43 -15.95
N ASN A 916 37.18 -21.05 -16.71
CA ASN A 916 35.84 -20.83 -16.19
C ASN A 916 34.79 -21.32 -17.20
N PHE A 917 33.58 -21.59 -16.73
CA PHE A 917 32.48 -22.02 -17.59
C PHE A 917 31.96 -20.86 -18.47
N MET A 918 31.59 -21.18 -19.71
CA MET A 918 30.99 -20.26 -20.68
C MET A 918 29.73 -20.90 -21.28
N ASN A 919 28.62 -20.15 -21.32
CA ASN A 919 27.35 -20.67 -21.80
C ASN A 919 27.09 -20.24 -23.26
N THR A 920 26.72 -21.19 -24.13
CA THR A 920 26.41 -20.93 -25.55
C THR A 920 24.91 -21.01 -25.80
N LYS A 921 24.34 -19.98 -26.45
CA LYS A 921 22.90 -19.91 -26.80
C LYS A 921 22.71 -19.68 -28.29
N ILE A 922 21.75 -20.36 -28.91
CA ILE A 922 21.33 -20.09 -30.29
C ILE A 922 20.37 -18.89 -30.26
N ILE A 923 20.72 -17.80 -30.94
CA ILE A 923 19.87 -16.60 -31.03
C ILE A 923 18.97 -16.65 -32.26
N HIS A 924 19.50 -17.16 -33.38
CA HIS A 924 18.77 -17.22 -34.63
C HIS A 924 19.13 -18.47 -35.42
N GLN A 925 18.13 -19.12 -36.02
CA GLN A 925 18.32 -20.26 -36.90
C GLN A 925 17.37 -20.11 -38.09
N SER A 926 17.92 -20.18 -39.30
CA SER A 926 17.19 -20.15 -40.56
C SER A 926 17.46 -21.42 -41.38
N SER A 927 16.87 -21.51 -42.57
CA SER A 927 17.15 -22.59 -43.52
C SER A 927 18.56 -22.54 -44.13
N SER A 928 19.36 -21.49 -43.86
CA SER A 928 20.69 -21.33 -44.46
C SER A 928 21.72 -20.63 -43.56
N SER A 929 21.35 -20.20 -42.37
CA SER A 929 22.22 -19.50 -41.43
C SER A 929 21.91 -19.85 -39.97
N LEU A 930 22.91 -19.68 -39.11
CA LEU A 930 22.88 -19.91 -37.68
C LEU A 930 23.65 -18.81 -36.97
N THR A 931 23.04 -18.22 -35.94
CA THR A 931 23.66 -17.19 -35.10
C THR A 931 23.72 -17.65 -33.65
N LEU A 932 24.91 -17.57 -33.07
CA LEU A 932 25.24 -18.05 -31.72
C LEU A 932 25.69 -16.89 -30.84
N SER A 933 25.23 -16.88 -29.59
CA SER A 933 25.76 -16.06 -28.51
C SER A 933 26.64 -16.91 -27.61
N LEU A 934 27.92 -16.55 -27.50
CA LEU A 934 28.77 -17.03 -26.42
C LEU A 934 28.65 -16.04 -25.27
N ASN A 935 28.14 -16.47 -24.12
CA ASN A 935 28.01 -15.65 -22.92
C ASN A 935 29.23 -15.86 -22.04
N LEU A 936 30.09 -14.85 -21.99
CA LEU A 936 31.36 -14.89 -21.28
C LEU A 936 31.13 -14.53 -19.80
N PRO A 937 31.80 -15.21 -18.86
CA PRO A 937 31.90 -14.73 -17.49
C PRO A 937 32.64 -13.38 -17.46
N HIS A 938 32.48 -12.64 -16.37
CA HIS A 938 33.18 -11.37 -16.19
C HIS A 938 34.70 -11.57 -16.24
N CYS A 939 35.41 -10.86 -17.10
CA CYS A 939 36.85 -11.00 -17.32
C CYS A 939 37.48 -9.69 -17.78
N ILE A 940 38.63 -9.31 -17.22
CA ILE A 940 39.42 -8.19 -17.76
C ILE A 940 40.19 -8.67 -18.99
N ASN A 941 40.72 -9.89 -18.91
CA ASN A 941 41.35 -10.59 -20.02
C ASN A 941 40.59 -11.88 -20.28
N CYS A 942 40.02 -12.01 -21.48
CA CYS A 942 39.19 -13.13 -21.88
C CYS A 942 39.83 -13.83 -23.08
N ILE A 943 40.06 -15.14 -23.01
CA ILE A 943 40.55 -15.92 -24.15
C ILE A 943 39.52 -17.01 -24.46
N ILE A 944 39.03 -17.05 -25.68
CA ILE A 944 38.06 -18.01 -26.21
C ILE A 944 38.73 -18.76 -27.37
N ASP A 945 38.53 -20.07 -27.49
CA ASP A 945 39.17 -20.89 -28.52
C ASP A 945 38.15 -21.83 -29.21
N PRO A 946 37.26 -21.30 -30.07
CA PRO A 946 36.37 -22.15 -30.87
C PRO A 946 37.10 -22.76 -32.08
N ASP A 947 36.71 -23.97 -32.49
CA ASP A 947 37.26 -24.64 -33.67
C ASP A 947 36.19 -25.05 -34.70
N PHE A 948 36.59 -25.05 -35.98
CA PHE A 948 35.75 -25.34 -37.13
C PHE A 948 36.46 -26.30 -38.09
N SER A 949 35.76 -27.33 -38.56
CA SER A 949 36.26 -28.29 -39.55
C SER A 949 35.19 -28.60 -40.59
N VAL A 950 35.54 -28.75 -41.86
CA VAL A 950 34.60 -29.24 -42.88
C VAL A 950 34.90 -30.71 -43.18
N LEU A 951 33.90 -31.56 -43.05
CA LEU A 951 33.97 -32.99 -43.32
C LEU A 951 32.94 -33.39 -44.40
N LEU A 952 33.22 -34.47 -45.13
CA LEU A 952 32.25 -35.06 -46.05
C LEU A 952 31.23 -35.90 -45.27
N SER A 953 29.95 -35.80 -45.62
CA SER A 953 28.94 -36.63 -44.97
C SER A 953 29.02 -38.08 -45.48
N SER A 954 28.63 -39.05 -44.65
CA SER A 954 28.75 -40.48 -44.98
C SER A 954 27.87 -40.95 -46.15
N ASP A 955 26.90 -40.14 -46.56
CA ASP A 955 26.02 -40.36 -47.70
C ASP A 955 26.46 -39.63 -48.98
N TYR A 956 27.63 -38.97 -48.96
CA TYR A 956 28.20 -38.31 -50.13
C TYR A 956 28.46 -39.30 -51.27
N LYS A 957 28.03 -38.94 -52.48
CA LYS A 957 28.28 -39.70 -53.72
C LYS A 957 29.19 -38.89 -54.62
N SER A 958 30.31 -39.49 -55.02
CA SER A 958 31.30 -38.90 -55.95
C SER A 958 30.86 -38.91 -57.42
N SER A 959 29.97 -39.84 -57.83
CA SER A 959 29.44 -39.90 -59.19
C SER A 959 27.96 -40.35 -59.24
N CYS A 960 27.15 -39.64 -60.02
CA CYS A 960 25.73 -39.93 -60.19
C CYS A 960 25.52 -40.97 -61.30
N LYS A 961 25.34 -42.26 -60.95
CA LYS A 961 24.94 -43.30 -61.93
C LYS A 961 23.47 -43.10 -62.32
N SER A 962 23.20 -42.66 -63.55
CA SER A 962 21.82 -42.55 -64.07
C SER A 962 21.18 -43.93 -64.29
N LYS A 963 19.90 -44.09 -63.93
CA LYS A 963 19.10 -45.28 -64.28
C LYS A 963 18.13 -44.91 -65.42
N SER A 964 18.44 -45.39 -66.63
CA SER A 964 17.81 -45.02 -67.92
C SER A 964 16.36 -45.50 -68.15
N TYR A 965 15.64 -46.08 -67.19
CA TYR A 965 14.35 -46.75 -67.44
C TYR A 965 13.10 -46.03 -66.91
N ILE A 966 13.22 -44.86 -66.26
CA ILE A 966 12.07 -44.18 -65.62
C ILE A 966 11.14 -43.52 -66.66
N LEU A 967 11.69 -42.90 -67.70
CA LEU A 967 10.91 -42.16 -68.70
C LEU A 967 10.00 -43.06 -69.57
N PRO A 968 10.42 -44.26 -70.04
CA PRO A 968 9.53 -45.19 -70.71
C PRO A 968 8.40 -45.70 -69.80
N VAL A 969 8.69 -45.99 -68.53
CA VAL A 969 7.71 -46.55 -67.57
C VAL A 969 6.64 -45.50 -67.19
N ALA A 970 7.04 -44.25 -66.99
CA ALA A 970 6.13 -43.16 -66.66
C ALA A 970 5.16 -42.80 -67.80
N ILE A 971 5.55 -43.03 -69.06
CA ILE A 971 4.69 -42.77 -70.24
C ILE A 971 3.80 -43.97 -70.56
N VAL A 972 4.32 -45.20 -70.44
CA VAL A 972 3.60 -46.41 -70.87
C VAL A 972 2.49 -46.81 -69.89
N VAL A 973 2.70 -46.67 -68.58
CA VAL A 973 1.73 -47.12 -67.56
C VAL A 973 0.40 -46.33 -67.61
N PRO A 974 0.38 -44.99 -67.74
CA PRO A 974 -0.87 -44.24 -67.85
C PRO A 974 -1.63 -44.54 -69.14
N VAL A 975 -0.93 -44.71 -70.26
CA VAL A 975 -1.54 -45.00 -71.57
C VAL A 975 -2.22 -46.37 -71.58
N VAL A 976 -1.59 -47.39 -70.98
CA VAL A 976 -2.18 -48.72 -70.83
C VAL A 976 -3.39 -48.68 -69.87
N GLY A 977 -3.32 -47.88 -68.80
CA GLY A 977 -4.44 -47.67 -67.88
C GLY A 977 -5.66 -47.05 -68.55
N VAL A 978 -5.47 -46.00 -69.36
CA VAL A 978 -6.57 -45.35 -70.09
C VAL A 978 -7.14 -46.29 -71.16
N ALA A 979 -6.31 -47.04 -71.88
CA ALA A 979 -6.77 -48.01 -72.87
C ALA A 979 -7.62 -49.14 -72.26
N LEU A 980 -7.25 -49.64 -71.06
CA LEU A 980 -8.03 -50.62 -70.32
C LEU A 980 -9.36 -50.06 -69.85
N ILE A 981 -9.40 -48.81 -69.37
CA ILE A 981 -10.66 -48.16 -68.95
C ILE A 981 -11.60 -47.97 -70.15
N VAL A 982 -11.09 -47.49 -71.29
CA VAL A 982 -11.89 -47.28 -72.52
C VAL A 982 -12.43 -48.61 -73.06
N THR A 983 -11.63 -49.67 -73.09
CA THR A 983 -12.09 -51.01 -73.53
C THR A 983 -13.13 -51.60 -72.58
N THR A 984 -12.98 -51.42 -71.27
CA THR A 984 -13.96 -51.90 -70.27
C THR A 984 -15.29 -51.14 -70.40
N VAL A 985 -15.25 -49.81 -70.61
CA VAL A 985 -16.45 -48.98 -70.82
C VAL A 985 -17.14 -49.33 -72.14
N LEU A 986 -16.39 -49.57 -73.23
CA LEU A 986 -16.96 -49.99 -74.51
C LEU A 986 -17.59 -51.40 -74.43
N LEU A 987 -17.00 -52.34 -73.70
CA LEU A 987 -17.56 -53.66 -73.46
C LEU A 987 -18.85 -53.60 -72.64
N ILE A 988 -18.92 -52.75 -71.61
CA ILE A 988 -20.15 -52.53 -70.83
C ILE A 988 -21.25 -51.89 -71.69
N LYS A 989 -20.91 -50.90 -72.53
CA LYS A 989 -21.85 -50.28 -73.49
C LYS A 989 -22.33 -51.27 -74.56
N HIS A 990 -21.46 -52.15 -75.06
CA HIS A 990 -21.83 -53.17 -76.04
C HIS A 990 -22.73 -54.26 -75.43
N LYS A 991 -22.50 -54.66 -74.16
CA LYS A 991 -23.33 -55.65 -73.47
C LYS A 991 -24.72 -55.11 -73.10
N GLN A 992 -24.84 -53.83 -72.75
CA GLN A 992 -26.12 -53.16 -72.47
C GLN A 992 -26.89 -52.80 -73.76
N GLY A 993 -26.21 -52.47 -74.86
CA GLY A 993 -26.83 -52.28 -76.18
C GLY A 993 -27.35 -53.57 -76.82
N SER A 994 -26.69 -54.71 -76.58
CA SER A 994 -27.10 -56.03 -77.13
C SER A 994 -28.32 -56.64 -76.43
N ALA A 995 -28.59 -56.28 -75.18
CA ALA A 995 -29.80 -56.69 -74.46
C ALA A 995 -31.03 -55.85 -74.86
N LEU A 996 -30.83 -54.56 -75.18
CA LEU A 996 -31.90 -53.68 -75.67
C LEU A 996 -32.26 -53.92 -77.15
N LEU A 997 -31.31 -54.41 -77.97
CA LEU A 997 -31.55 -54.79 -79.37
C LEU A 997 -32.31 -56.12 -79.51
N LYS A 998 -32.20 -57.04 -78.53
CA LYS A 998 -32.95 -58.32 -78.51
C LYS A 998 -34.45 -58.15 -78.15
N MET A 999 -34.87 -57.02 -77.57
CA MET A 999 -36.29 -56.71 -77.34
C MET A 999 -36.96 -55.91 -78.48
N LYS A 1000 -36.20 -55.44 -79.49
CA LYS A 1000 -36.72 -54.61 -80.60
C LYS A 1000 -36.65 -55.25 -82.01
N LEU A 1001 -36.26 -56.52 -82.10
CA LEU A 1001 -36.36 -57.33 -83.33
C LEU A 1001 -37.49 -58.38 -83.28
N SER A 1002 -38.46 -58.22 -82.36
CA SER A 1002 -39.69 -59.03 -82.30
C SER A 1002 -40.85 -58.47 -83.15
N SER A 1003 -40.61 -57.59 -84.13
CA SER A 1003 -41.70 -57.00 -84.93
C SER A 1003 -41.46 -56.80 -86.43
N PHE A 1004 -40.46 -57.43 -87.07
CA PHE A 1004 -40.30 -57.28 -88.54
C PHE A 1004 -40.33 -58.54 -89.43
N PHE A 1005 -40.39 -59.77 -88.90
CA PHE A 1005 -40.73 -60.94 -89.73
C PHE A 1005 -41.49 -62.01 -88.94
N GLY A 1006 -42.73 -62.33 -89.36
CA GLY A 1006 -43.40 -63.55 -88.93
C GLY A 1006 -44.91 -63.48 -88.70
N ARG A 1007 -45.67 -63.14 -89.75
CA ARG A 1007 -47.12 -63.44 -89.87
C ARG A 1007 -47.27 -64.85 -90.46
N LYS A 1008 -48.17 -65.66 -89.88
CA LYS A 1008 -48.87 -66.84 -90.43
C LYS A 1008 -48.04 -68.11 -90.74
N TYR A 1009 -48.25 -69.20 -90.00
CA TYR A 1009 -49.35 -70.17 -90.15
C TYR A 1009 -49.64 -70.85 -88.82
#